data_AF-A0A2N9YFI4-F1
#
_entry.id   AF-A0A2N9YFI4-F1
#
_cell.length_a   1.000
_cell.length_b   1.000
_cell.length_c   1.000
_cell.angle_alpha   90.00
_cell.angle_beta   90.00
_cell.angle_gamma   90.00
#
_symmetry.space_group_name_H-M   'P 1'
#
loop_
_entity.id
_entity.type
_entity.pdbx_description
1 polymer ?
#
loop_
_entity_poly.entity_id
_entity_poly.type
_entity_poly.pdbx_seq_one_letter_code
_entity_poly.pdbx_strand_id
1 'polypeptide(L)'
;MSKHYLKTLFSPTSIAVFGANNTEDSVGQVVFKNLLEGGYKGKLYPINPQFDKVLEQPCYKNLKSLGQPVDLAIITAPAKAVASIIEDCGEHDVKMAVIISAGFSETGLQGAKLEKKVVDLAKKYGIHFIGPNCLGFMRTEINLNATFFKSKAKSGNLALVSQSGALCAAVLDWAVPNDVGFSTVVSMGTSADLDFGEVLDFLVSDPKTQGILLYVEGIHHARSFMSSLRAAARIKPVLVIKSGRHQATARAAMSHSGALIGEDEAFDAALQRAGVVRVSNFGQLFSAAKTLASRYKAKGNRLAIVTNGGGPGVMATDRAADLQVPLAQLAQTTIDELNKTLPVTWSHANPIDIISDAGQERYHQAVSICLKDPNVDAVLVILTPQAMSHPLEAAQAMVEIAEQSSKPILACWMGGTQIVECRRLFVQSRIPEFRTPEAAVEAFYYLSAYHSNQQLLLQTPSSMGYVEAPDIEGARMIIESVLAERRKILTEMESKALLGAFRIPIVNTATAHTVNEAIVLAASMGFPVALKINSPDITHKSDVGGVKLNLQNASEVREAFREIMQGVKESAADARVYGVTVGKMSDKVHGRELYVGVFRDPVFGPVISLGMGGTMVEVIADKAVSLPPLNRYLARTMINKTRAAKLLEPFRKMPAANIEAVEAVLLHVSEMVCELPWLQEMDINPLIVDENGAVAVDARVVVNYYTPGADRYAHMAIYPYPTHLVEKWELPDGTDVTIRPIRPEDADMEKGFVKNLSEESKYFRFMQNLHELTPIMVVRFTQIDYDRELALIAVAQHENVDVQVGVARYSTNPDGETCEFALVVSDQWQGHGFAHKLMTSLMNAARSKGLKIIQGEVLSNNHNMLKLMHKLGFACHLDEEDRTVTLVSRGL
;
A
#
# COMPACT_ATOMS: atom_id res chain seq x y z
N MET A 1 -13.56 -13.95 -18.87
CA MET A 1 -13.24 -13.53 -17.48
C MET A 1 -14.24 -14.17 -16.55
N SER A 2 -13.78 -15.10 -15.72
CA SER A 2 -14.58 -15.75 -14.69
C SER A 2 -15.25 -14.73 -13.76
N LYS A 3 -16.45 -15.04 -13.27
CA LYS A 3 -17.18 -14.19 -12.32
C LYS A 3 -16.44 -14.22 -10.97
N HIS A 4 -16.15 -13.05 -10.38
CA HIS A 4 -15.54 -12.96 -9.05
C HIS A 4 -16.34 -13.76 -8.01
N TYR A 5 -15.70 -14.51 -7.14
CA TYR A 5 -16.38 -15.43 -6.20
C TYR A 5 -17.34 -14.70 -5.24
N LEU A 6 -16.99 -13.50 -4.76
CA LEU A 6 -17.89 -12.64 -3.98
C LEU A 6 -19.09 -12.05 -4.76
N LYS A 7 -19.25 -12.36 -6.06
CA LYS A 7 -20.44 -11.92 -6.80
C LYS A 7 -21.73 -12.42 -6.17
N THR A 8 -21.73 -13.66 -5.66
CA THR A 8 -22.90 -14.24 -4.99
C THR A 8 -23.25 -13.51 -3.69
N LEU A 9 -22.25 -12.90 -3.02
CA LEU A 9 -22.45 -12.05 -1.84
C LEU A 9 -23.06 -10.68 -2.20
N PHE A 10 -22.48 -9.98 -3.18
CA PHE A 10 -22.88 -8.60 -3.51
C PHE A 10 -23.97 -8.47 -4.57
N SER A 11 -24.28 -9.55 -5.30
CA SER A 11 -25.35 -9.61 -6.30
C SER A 11 -26.09 -10.96 -6.26
N PRO A 12 -26.62 -11.37 -5.09
CA PRO A 12 -27.40 -12.59 -4.96
C PRO A 12 -28.70 -12.50 -5.77
N THR A 13 -29.22 -13.65 -6.17
CA THR A 13 -30.56 -13.81 -6.75
C THR A 13 -31.59 -14.32 -5.74
N SER A 14 -31.12 -14.91 -4.62
CA SER A 14 -31.95 -15.39 -3.52
C SER A 14 -31.29 -15.14 -2.16
N ILE A 15 -32.07 -14.67 -1.18
CA ILE A 15 -31.59 -14.31 0.16
C ILE A 15 -32.47 -14.95 1.23
N ALA A 16 -31.86 -15.66 2.18
CA ALA A 16 -32.51 -16.11 3.40
C ALA A 16 -32.15 -15.19 4.58
N VAL A 17 -33.16 -14.70 5.31
CA VAL A 17 -32.96 -13.81 6.47
C VAL A 17 -33.30 -14.55 7.75
N PHE A 18 -32.28 -15.04 8.45
CA PHE A 18 -32.40 -15.70 9.74
C PHE A 18 -32.61 -14.69 10.86
N GLY A 19 -33.62 -14.93 11.69
CA GLY A 19 -34.01 -14.02 12.78
C GLY A 19 -35.03 -12.95 12.35
N ALA A 20 -35.51 -12.98 11.09
CA ALA A 20 -36.64 -12.17 10.64
C ALA A 20 -37.86 -12.42 11.53
N ASN A 21 -38.55 -11.36 11.95
CA ASN A 21 -39.68 -11.46 12.87
C ASN A 21 -40.63 -10.26 12.71
N ASN A 22 -41.77 -10.26 13.42
CA ASN A 22 -42.75 -9.17 13.39
C ASN A 22 -42.62 -8.18 14.57
N THR A 23 -41.61 -8.34 15.43
CA THR A 23 -41.35 -7.41 16.53
C THR A 23 -40.84 -6.09 15.96
N GLU A 24 -41.63 -5.03 16.17
CA GLU A 24 -41.33 -3.68 15.72
C GLU A 24 -39.95 -3.22 16.21
N ASP A 25 -39.22 -2.54 15.33
CA ASP A 25 -37.85 -2.04 15.54
C ASP A 25 -36.78 -3.08 15.92
N SER A 26 -37.09 -4.38 15.88
CA SER A 26 -36.05 -5.41 16.00
C SER A 26 -35.15 -5.43 14.76
N VAL A 27 -33.86 -5.74 14.92
CA VAL A 27 -32.89 -5.78 13.82
C VAL A 27 -33.35 -6.69 12.68
N GLY A 28 -33.83 -7.90 13.00
CA GLY A 28 -34.32 -8.86 12.00
C GLY A 28 -35.54 -8.37 11.23
N GLN A 29 -36.45 -7.65 11.89
CA GLN A 29 -37.61 -7.04 11.24
C GLN A 29 -37.18 -5.89 10.32
N VAL A 30 -36.30 -4.99 10.79
CA VAL A 30 -35.84 -3.82 10.03
C VAL A 30 -35.07 -4.25 8.78
N VAL A 31 -34.16 -5.21 8.89
CA VAL A 31 -33.39 -5.73 7.74
C VAL A 31 -34.32 -6.36 6.70
N PHE A 32 -35.27 -7.19 7.12
CA PHE A 32 -36.20 -7.83 6.19
C PHE A 32 -37.14 -6.80 5.52
N LYS A 33 -37.63 -5.83 6.30
CA LYS A 33 -38.42 -4.69 5.80
C LYS A 33 -37.65 -3.86 4.77
N ASN A 34 -36.39 -3.54 5.05
CA ASN A 34 -35.53 -2.77 4.16
C ASN A 34 -35.29 -3.46 2.80
N LEU A 35 -35.19 -4.79 2.78
CA LEU A 35 -35.08 -5.56 1.53
C LEU A 35 -36.39 -5.50 0.72
N LEU A 36 -37.54 -5.67 1.38
CA LEU A 36 -38.86 -5.61 0.75
C LEU A 36 -39.18 -4.20 0.20
N GLU A 37 -39.13 -3.19 1.07
CA GLU A 37 -39.43 -1.78 0.71
C GLU A 37 -38.32 -1.15 -0.15
N GLY A 38 -37.12 -1.71 -0.09
CA GLY A 38 -35.99 -1.38 -0.96
C GLY A 38 -36.32 -1.53 -2.43
N GLY A 39 -37.13 -2.54 -2.78
CA GLY A 39 -37.46 -2.90 -4.16
C GLY A 39 -36.49 -3.93 -4.76
N TYR A 40 -35.80 -4.69 -3.92
CA TYR A 40 -34.94 -5.81 -4.35
C TYR A 40 -35.77 -6.81 -5.17
N LYS A 41 -35.20 -7.27 -6.30
CA LYS A 41 -35.92 -8.09 -7.28
C LYS A 41 -35.68 -9.60 -7.14
N GLY A 42 -34.68 -10.00 -6.35
CA GLY A 42 -34.42 -11.40 -6.07
C GLY A 42 -35.41 -11.99 -5.07
N LYS A 43 -35.31 -13.30 -4.84
CA LYS A 43 -36.18 -14.03 -3.92
C LYS A 43 -35.77 -13.76 -2.47
N LEU A 44 -36.74 -13.51 -1.60
CA LEU A 44 -36.52 -13.23 -0.18
C LEU A 44 -37.25 -14.27 0.68
N TYR A 45 -36.52 -14.90 1.60
CA TYR A 45 -37.04 -15.96 2.47
C TYR A 45 -36.81 -15.60 3.95
N PRO A 46 -37.85 -15.24 4.72
CA PRO A 46 -37.70 -15.05 6.15
C PRO A 46 -37.60 -16.41 6.86
N ILE A 47 -36.55 -16.61 7.66
CA ILE A 47 -36.31 -17.86 8.40
C ILE A 47 -36.43 -17.60 9.91
N ASN A 48 -37.47 -18.16 10.53
CA ASN A 48 -37.69 -18.10 11.97
C ASN A 48 -38.60 -19.26 12.44
N PRO A 49 -38.14 -20.12 13.37
CA PRO A 49 -38.93 -21.24 13.89
C PRO A 49 -40.25 -20.86 14.58
N GLN A 50 -40.38 -19.63 15.04
CA GLN A 50 -41.50 -19.16 15.89
C GLN A 50 -42.68 -18.57 15.10
N PHE A 51 -42.52 -18.30 13.81
CA PHE A 51 -43.52 -17.60 13.00
C PHE A 51 -43.83 -18.39 11.73
N ASP A 52 -45.11 -18.40 11.34
CA ASP A 52 -45.54 -18.93 10.04
C ASP A 52 -45.51 -17.85 8.94
N LYS A 53 -45.58 -16.57 9.33
CA LYS A 53 -45.49 -15.40 8.43
C LYS A 53 -44.71 -14.25 9.06
N VAL A 54 -43.93 -13.55 8.25
CA VAL A 54 -43.21 -12.31 8.63
C VAL A 54 -43.44 -11.25 7.57
N LEU A 55 -43.93 -10.06 7.95
CA LEU A 55 -44.31 -8.97 7.02
C LEU A 55 -45.13 -9.46 5.81
N GLU A 56 -46.17 -10.25 6.08
CA GLU A 56 -47.04 -10.92 5.09
C GLU A 56 -46.37 -11.94 4.16
N GLN A 57 -45.07 -12.21 4.32
CA GLN A 57 -44.35 -13.24 3.57
C GLN A 57 -44.38 -14.59 4.31
N PRO A 58 -44.48 -15.73 3.59
CA PRO A 58 -44.35 -17.06 4.19
C PRO A 58 -43.00 -17.22 4.90
N CYS A 59 -43.03 -17.65 6.16
CA CYS A 59 -41.83 -17.85 6.98
C CYS A 59 -41.54 -19.35 7.14
N TYR A 60 -40.25 -19.68 7.11
CA TYR A 60 -39.76 -21.06 7.17
C TYR A 60 -38.98 -21.29 8.45
N LYS A 61 -38.97 -22.52 8.95
CA LYS A 61 -38.30 -22.85 10.22
C LYS A 61 -36.78 -22.97 10.07
N ASN A 62 -36.33 -23.45 8.91
CA ASN A 62 -34.94 -23.70 8.52
C ASN A 62 -34.84 -23.88 7.00
N LEU A 63 -33.61 -23.99 6.47
CA LEU A 63 -33.39 -24.15 5.01
C LEU A 63 -33.97 -25.46 4.48
N LYS A 64 -33.97 -26.52 5.29
CA LYS A 64 -34.59 -27.80 4.93
C LYS A 64 -36.09 -27.65 4.61
N SER A 65 -36.81 -26.89 5.42
CA SER A 65 -38.25 -26.63 5.21
C SER A 65 -38.53 -25.68 4.05
N LEU A 66 -37.55 -24.85 3.68
CA LEU A 66 -37.63 -23.98 2.51
C LEU A 66 -37.51 -24.78 1.22
N GLY A 67 -36.56 -25.73 1.14
CA GLY A 67 -36.40 -26.61 -0.03
C GLY A 67 -36.12 -25.89 -1.35
N GLN A 68 -35.53 -24.69 -1.28
CA GLN A 68 -35.13 -23.86 -2.42
C GLN A 68 -33.66 -23.48 -2.29
N PRO A 69 -32.93 -23.28 -3.41
CA PRO A 69 -31.56 -22.79 -3.37
C PRO A 69 -31.50 -21.38 -2.80
N VAL A 70 -30.45 -21.11 -2.01
CA VAL A 70 -30.18 -19.82 -1.38
C VAL A 70 -28.75 -19.39 -1.67
N ASP A 71 -28.59 -18.19 -2.26
CA ASP A 71 -27.29 -17.64 -2.59
C ASP A 71 -26.62 -16.99 -1.36
N LEU A 72 -27.42 -16.31 -0.53
CA LEU A 72 -26.95 -15.50 0.60
C LEU A 72 -27.78 -15.71 1.86
N ALA A 73 -27.12 -15.99 2.98
CA ALA A 73 -27.73 -15.99 4.32
C ALA A 73 -27.42 -14.68 5.08
N ILE A 74 -28.45 -13.94 5.49
CA ILE A 74 -28.31 -12.80 6.41
C ILE A 74 -28.75 -13.23 7.80
N ILE A 75 -27.87 -13.09 8.80
CA ILE A 75 -28.05 -13.65 10.14
C ILE A 75 -28.19 -12.53 11.16
N THR A 76 -29.42 -12.35 11.64
CA THR A 76 -29.81 -11.42 12.71
C THR A 76 -30.21 -12.13 14.02
N ALA A 77 -30.03 -13.46 14.06
CA ALA A 77 -30.35 -14.30 15.21
C ALA A 77 -29.28 -14.16 16.33
N PRO A 78 -29.64 -14.36 17.61
CA PRO A 78 -28.70 -14.21 18.73
C PRO A 78 -27.39 -15.00 18.53
N ALA A 79 -26.25 -14.47 18.97
CA ALA A 79 -24.91 -15.03 18.75
C ALA A 79 -24.82 -16.55 19.00
N LYS A 80 -25.45 -17.04 20.07
CA LYS A 80 -25.46 -18.47 20.45
C LYS A 80 -26.04 -19.39 19.37
N ALA A 81 -26.95 -18.90 18.53
CA ALA A 81 -27.59 -19.66 17.45
C ALA A 81 -26.82 -19.59 16.12
N VAL A 82 -25.85 -18.69 15.99
CA VAL A 82 -25.16 -18.44 14.72
C VAL A 82 -24.38 -19.67 14.25
N ALA A 83 -23.70 -20.39 15.15
CA ALA A 83 -22.96 -21.60 14.79
C ALA A 83 -23.87 -22.68 14.16
N SER A 84 -25.06 -22.93 14.74
CA SER A 84 -26.02 -23.88 14.16
C SER A 84 -26.61 -23.41 12.83
N ILE A 85 -26.76 -22.10 12.63
CA ILE A 85 -27.24 -21.53 11.38
C ILE A 85 -26.20 -21.71 10.27
N ILE A 86 -24.91 -21.48 10.57
CA ILE A 86 -23.81 -21.70 9.63
C ILE A 86 -23.71 -23.18 9.23
N GLU A 87 -23.95 -24.10 10.18
CA GLU A 87 -24.04 -25.53 9.88
C GLU A 87 -25.23 -25.85 8.96
N ASP A 88 -26.43 -25.33 9.24
CA ASP A 88 -27.61 -25.47 8.35
C ASP A 88 -27.35 -24.90 6.95
N CYS A 89 -26.68 -23.74 6.86
CA CYS A 89 -26.24 -23.15 5.59
C CYS A 89 -25.31 -24.09 4.82
N GLY A 90 -24.34 -24.70 5.51
CA GLY A 90 -23.36 -25.60 4.91
C GLY A 90 -23.98 -26.90 4.40
N GLU A 91 -24.94 -27.46 5.13
CA GLU A 91 -25.70 -28.65 4.72
C GLU A 91 -26.59 -28.41 3.48
N HIS A 92 -26.95 -27.15 3.22
CA HIS A 92 -27.80 -26.74 2.09
C HIS A 92 -27.03 -25.94 1.02
N ASP A 93 -25.70 -26.08 1.00
CA ASP A 93 -24.79 -25.53 -0.02
C ASP A 93 -24.80 -24.00 -0.16
N VAL A 94 -25.18 -23.27 0.89
CA VAL A 94 -25.07 -21.80 0.92
C VAL A 94 -23.62 -21.42 1.14
N LYS A 95 -23.02 -20.67 0.22
CA LYS A 95 -21.58 -20.30 0.27
C LYS A 95 -21.28 -18.93 0.86
N MET A 96 -22.30 -18.07 1.01
CA MET A 96 -22.12 -16.69 1.44
C MET A 96 -23.04 -16.34 2.60
N ALA A 97 -22.52 -15.65 3.61
CA ALA A 97 -23.30 -15.16 4.73
C ALA A 97 -22.93 -13.73 5.17
N VAL A 98 -23.84 -13.08 5.89
CA VAL A 98 -23.60 -11.81 6.59
C VAL A 98 -24.11 -11.95 8.01
N ILE A 99 -23.20 -11.82 8.98
CA ILE A 99 -23.50 -11.98 10.40
C ILE A 99 -23.63 -10.59 11.02
N ILE A 100 -24.86 -10.12 11.16
CA ILE A 100 -25.15 -8.79 11.73
C ILE A 100 -24.99 -8.82 13.26
N SER A 101 -25.20 -9.97 13.86
CA SER A 101 -25.32 -10.11 15.32
C SER A 101 -24.01 -9.82 16.05
N ALA A 102 -24.11 -9.08 17.15
CA ALA A 102 -23.05 -8.91 18.14
C ALA A 102 -23.08 -10.04 19.19
N GLY A 103 -22.10 -10.07 20.09
CA GLY A 103 -21.90 -11.06 21.14
C GLY A 103 -20.68 -11.97 20.95
N PHE A 104 -19.66 -11.52 20.23
CA PHE A 104 -18.49 -12.31 19.81
C PHE A 104 -17.21 -11.79 20.46
N SER A 105 -16.07 -11.76 19.74
CA SER A 105 -14.75 -11.42 20.29
C SER A 105 -14.73 -10.08 21.05
N GLU A 106 -15.57 -9.12 20.66
CA GLU A 106 -15.73 -7.82 21.31
C GLU A 106 -16.27 -7.89 22.75
N THR A 107 -16.85 -9.03 23.14
CA THR A 107 -17.34 -9.28 24.52
C THR A 107 -16.35 -10.03 25.41
N GLY A 108 -15.14 -10.33 24.90
CA GLY A 108 -14.07 -11.01 25.63
C GLY A 108 -13.96 -12.50 25.33
N LEU A 109 -13.32 -13.25 26.23
CA LEU A 109 -12.85 -14.62 25.97
C LEU A 109 -13.95 -15.62 25.58
N GLN A 110 -15.17 -15.52 26.15
CA GLN A 110 -16.26 -16.43 25.80
C GLN A 110 -16.79 -16.17 24.38
N GLY A 111 -16.96 -14.90 24.02
CA GLY A 111 -17.39 -14.52 22.68
C GLY A 111 -16.32 -14.82 21.63
N ALA A 112 -15.02 -14.67 21.95
CA ALA A 112 -13.92 -15.08 21.08
C ALA A 112 -13.93 -16.60 20.79
N LYS A 113 -14.29 -17.44 21.77
CA LYS A 113 -14.47 -18.89 21.55
C LYS A 113 -15.63 -19.20 20.61
N LEU A 114 -16.72 -18.44 20.73
CA LEU A 114 -17.89 -18.58 19.87
C LEU A 114 -17.59 -18.16 18.43
N GLU A 115 -16.87 -17.05 18.27
CA GLU A 115 -16.40 -16.56 16.96
C GLU A 115 -15.50 -17.59 16.29
N LYS A 116 -14.51 -18.11 17.02
CA LYS A 116 -13.64 -19.18 16.50
C LYS A 116 -14.45 -20.40 16.04
N LYS A 117 -15.46 -20.83 16.80
CA LYS A 117 -16.33 -21.95 16.41
C LYS A 117 -17.08 -21.66 15.10
N VAL A 118 -17.56 -20.42 14.92
CA VAL A 118 -18.24 -20.00 13.68
C VAL A 118 -17.27 -20.01 12.50
N VAL A 119 -16.06 -19.46 12.66
CA VAL A 119 -15.02 -19.47 11.63
C VAL A 119 -14.61 -20.90 11.25
N ASP A 120 -14.40 -21.79 12.23
CA ASP A 120 -14.03 -23.19 11.99
C ASP A 120 -15.13 -23.94 11.22
N LEU A 121 -16.40 -23.70 11.53
CA LEU A 121 -17.54 -24.25 10.78
C LEU A 121 -17.63 -23.67 9.36
N ALA A 122 -17.47 -22.36 9.22
CA ALA A 122 -17.50 -21.70 7.92
C ALA A 122 -16.43 -22.29 6.98
N LYS A 123 -15.19 -22.45 7.49
CA LYS A 123 -14.09 -23.12 6.77
C LYS A 123 -14.40 -24.57 6.39
N LYS A 124 -14.99 -25.35 7.31
CA LYS A 124 -15.38 -26.75 7.05
C LYS A 124 -16.33 -26.88 5.86
N TYR A 125 -17.27 -25.94 5.70
CA TYR A 125 -18.30 -25.99 4.65
C TYR A 125 -17.97 -25.11 3.42
N GLY A 126 -16.84 -24.40 3.43
CA GLY A 126 -16.47 -23.44 2.38
C GLY A 126 -17.42 -22.23 2.31
N ILE A 127 -17.88 -21.75 3.46
CA ILE A 127 -18.73 -20.57 3.59
C ILE A 127 -17.84 -19.36 3.86
N HIS A 128 -18.07 -18.29 3.13
CA HIS A 128 -17.47 -16.99 3.40
C HIS A 128 -18.48 -16.01 3.99
N PHE A 129 -18.06 -15.16 4.92
CA PHE A 129 -18.98 -14.22 5.55
C PHE A 129 -18.38 -12.85 5.92
N ILE A 130 -19.26 -11.84 5.91
CA ILE A 130 -19.01 -10.51 6.49
C ILE A 130 -19.49 -10.49 7.94
N GLY A 131 -18.76 -9.82 8.83
CA GLY A 131 -19.05 -9.71 10.26
C GLY A 131 -18.18 -10.63 11.11
N PRO A 132 -18.62 -11.00 12.33
CA PRO A 132 -19.85 -10.58 13.00
C PRO A 132 -19.89 -9.09 13.41
N ASN A 133 -20.93 -8.69 14.15
CA ASN A 133 -21.09 -7.35 14.71
C ASN A 133 -20.98 -6.22 13.68
N CYS A 134 -21.73 -6.34 12.59
CA CYS A 134 -21.72 -5.37 11.50
C CYS A 134 -23.10 -4.74 11.28
N LEU A 135 -23.14 -3.58 10.60
CA LEU A 135 -24.39 -2.98 10.13
C LEU A 135 -25.05 -3.80 9.00
N GLY A 136 -24.27 -4.61 8.28
CA GLY A 136 -24.65 -5.27 7.02
C GLY A 136 -24.07 -4.53 5.81
N PHE A 137 -24.71 -4.69 4.64
CA PHE A 137 -24.27 -4.03 3.41
C PHE A 137 -25.42 -3.54 2.52
N MET A 138 -25.11 -2.63 1.59
CA MET A 138 -26.03 -2.13 0.57
C MET A 138 -25.40 -2.25 -0.82
N ARG A 139 -26.21 -2.58 -1.82
CA ARG A 139 -25.87 -2.52 -3.25
C ARG A 139 -26.98 -1.78 -3.99
N THR A 140 -26.72 -0.51 -4.32
CA THR A 140 -27.75 0.42 -4.81
C THR A 140 -28.23 0.06 -6.22
N GLU A 141 -27.37 -0.52 -7.06
CA GLU A 141 -27.69 -0.96 -8.42
C GLU A 141 -28.87 -1.94 -8.48
N ILE A 142 -28.96 -2.84 -7.49
CA ILE A 142 -29.99 -3.90 -7.43
C ILE A 142 -31.01 -3.64 -6.32
N ASN A 143 -31.03 -2.42 -5.76
CA ASN A 143 -31.90 -2.02 -4.64
C ASN A 143 -31.81 -2.95 -3.42
N LEU A 144 -30.63 -3.53 -3.16
CA LEU A 144 -30.38 -4.39 -2.01
C LEU A 144 -29.94 -3.53 -0.83
N ASN A 145 -30.76 -3.49 0.22
CA ASN A 145 -30.42 -2.91 1.52
C ASN A 145 -30.50 -4.00 2.59
N ALA A 146 -29.38 -4.67 2.85
CA ALA A 146 -29.23 -5.72 3.86
C ALA A 146 -28.71 -5.15 5.19
N THR A 147 -29.14 -3.94 5.54
CA THR A 147 -28.76 -3.26 6.78
C THR A 147 -29.96 -2.98 7.67
N PHE A 148 -29.70 -2.63 8.93
CA PHE A 148 -30.71 -2.06 9.82
C PHE A 148 -30.76 -0.52 9.83
N PHE A 149 -30.18 0.14 8.81
CA PHE A 149 -30.30 1.60 8.62
C PHE A 149 -31.61 1.93 7.87
N LYS A 150 -32.44 2.83 8.42
CA LYS A 150 -33.82 3.05 7.95
C LYS A 150 -33.91 3.76 6.58
N SER A 151 -32.91 4.54 6.19
CA SER A 151 -32.95 5.33 4.94
C SER A 151 -32.27 4.63 3.78
N LYS A 152 -32.75 4.87 2.55
CA LYS A 152 -32.08 4.38 1.34
C LYS A 152 -30.82 5.20 1.05
N ALA A 153 -29.74 4.54 0.68
CA ALA A 153 -28.60 5.22 0.08
C ALA A 153 -28.96 5.69 -1.34
N LYS A 154 -28.59 6.93 -1.68
CA LYS A 154 -28.68 7.41 -3.06
C LYS A 154 -27.74 6.59 -3.94
N SER A 155 -28.18 6.22 -5.14
CA SER A 155 -27.33 5.55 -6.13
C SER A 155 -26.23 6.49 -6.62
N GLY A 156 -25.01 5.97 -6.72
CA GLY A 156 -23.83 6.69 -7.21
C GLY A 156 -22.68 5.74 -7.50
N ASN A 157 -21.45 6.27 -7.46
CA ASN A 157 -20.24 5.58 -7.92
C ASN A 157 -19.17 5.40 -6.84
N LEU A 158 -19.45 5.77 -5.58
CA LEU A 158 -18.54 5.59 -4.46
C LEU A 158 -18.83 4.28 -3.71
N ALA A 159 -17.80 3.52 -3.39
CA ALA A 159 -17.91 2.43 -2.43
C ALA A 159 -17.48 2.92 -1.04
N LEU A 160 -18.22 2.56 0.01
CA LEU A 160 -17.81 2.77 1.41
C LEU A 160 -17.56 1.41 2.06
N VAL A 161 -16.38 1.18 2.61
CA VAL A 161 -16.03 -0.01 3.39
C VAL A 161 -15.54 0.42 4.77
N SER A 162 -16.17 -0.05 5.83
CA SER A 162 -15.89 0.41 7.19
C SER A 162 -15.98 -0.73 8.20
N GLN A 163 -15.00 -0.82 9.10
CA GLN A 163 -15.10 -1.68 10.29
C GLN A 163 -16.15 -1.17 11.29
N SER A 164 -16.43 0.13 11.33
CA SER A 164 -17.42 0.71 12.23
C SER A 164 -18.81 0.81 11.58
N GLY A 165 -19.79 0.08 12.13
CA GLY A 165 -21.18 0.14 11.70
C GLY A 165 -21.88 1.46 12.05
N ALA A 166 -21.62 2.02 13.23
CA ALA A 166 -22.16 3.32 13.64
C ALA A 166 -21.70 4.45 12.70
N LEU A 167 -20.45 4.37 12.26
CA LEU A 167 -19.86 5.29 11.31
C LEU A 167 -20.49 5.19 9.91
N CYS A 168 -20.74 3.96 9.43
CA CYS A 168 -21.50 3.76 8.20
C CYS A 168 -22.85 4.46 8.27
N ALA A 169 -23.61 4.28 9.36
CA ALA A 169 -24.90 4.91 9.54
C ALA A 169 -24.80 6.44 9.52
N ALA A 170 -23.81 7.02 10.22
CA ALA A 170 -23.58 8.47 10.23
C ALA A 170 -23.22 9.02 8.83
N VAL A 171 -22.39 8.29 8.08
CA VAL A 171 -22.02 8.66 6.70
C VAL A 171 -23.23 8.59 5.78
N LEU A 172 -24.05 7.55 5.89
CA LEU A 172 -25.24 7.38 5.07
C LEU A 172 -26.26 8.50 5.33
N ASP A 173 -26.47 8.87 6.60
CA ASP A 173 -27.36 9.97 6.98
C ASP A 173 -26.84 11.31 6.44
N TRP A 174 -25.54 11.58 6.58
CA TRP A 174 -24.91 12.79 6.07
C TRP A 174 -24.92 12.88 4.54
N ALA A 175 -24.84 11.76 3.82
CA ALA A 175 -24.73 11.73 2.37
C ALA A 175 -25.99 12.27 1.67
N VAL A 176 -27.17 12.07 2.25
CA VAL A 176 -28.46 12.48 1.67
C VAL A 176 -28.54 14.00 1.44
N PRO A 177 -28.37 14.88 2.45
CA PRO A 177 -28.42 16.33 2.23
C PRO A 177 -27.23 16.89 1.42
N ASN A 178 -26.17 16.09 1.22
CA ASN A 178 -24.96 16.51 0.49
C ASN A 178 -24.86 15.96 -0.94
N ASP A 179 -25.94 15.34 -1.43
CA ASP A 179 -26.09 14.80 -2.78
C ASP A 179 -25.07 13.69 -3.15
N VAL A 180 -24.52 13.01 -2.14
CA VAL A 180 -23.52 11.95 -2.32
C VAL A 180 -24.21 10.60 -2.50
N GLY A 181 -23.84 9.88 -3.57
CA GLY A 181 -24.38 8.56 -3.89
C GLY A 181 -23.33 7.45 -3.79
N PHE A 182 -23.76 6.25 -3.44
CA PHE A 182 -22.92 5.08 -3.30
C PHE A 182 -23.27 4.00 -4.33
N SER A 183 -22.26 3.25 -4.80
CA SER A 183 -22.44 1.99 -5.51
C SER A 183 -22.65 0.85 -4.51
N THR A 184 -21.81 0.80 -3.48
CA THR A 184 -21.78 -0.25 -2.46
C THR A 184 -21.44 0.35 -1.10
N VAL A 185 -22.09 -0.12 -0.04
CA VAL A 185 -21.74 0.22 1.34
C VAL A 185 -21.55 -1.08 2.09
N VAL A 186 -20.41 -1.29 2.73
CA VAL A 186 -20.06 -2.52 3.42
C VAL A 186 -19.61 -2.19 4.84
N SER A 187 -20.36 -2.64 5.83
CA SER A 187 -19.91 -2.66 7.21
C SER A 187 -19.30 -4.03 7.49
N MET A 188 -18.01 -4.04 7.84
CA MET A 188 -17.25 -5.27 8.05
C MET A 188 -17.42 -5.84 9.46
N GLY A 189 -17.74 -4.98 10.44
CA GLY A 189 -17.76 -5.36 11.85
C GLY A 189 -16.37 -5.80 12.30
N THR A 190 -16.27 -6.96 12.95
CA THR A 190 -14.97 -7.51 13.41
C THR A 190 -14.13 -8.14 12.30
N SER A 191 -14.67 -8.32 11.08
CA SER A 191 -13.97 -8.96 9.94
C SER A 191 -13.38 -10.35 10.28
N ALA A 192 -14.15 -11.23 10.92
CA ALA A 192 -13.61 -12.51 11.40
C ALA A 192 -13.28 -13.54 10.29
N ASP A 193 -13.84 -13.36 9.08
CA ASP A 193 -13.55 -14.19 7.90
C ASP A 193 -13.12 -13.33 6.71
N LEU A 194 -14.06 -12.65 6.04
CA LEU A 194 -13.72 -11.69 4.98
C LEU A 194 -13.21 -10.38 5.59
N ASP A 195 -12.09 -9.87 5.06
CA ASP A 195 -11.49 -8.59 5.47
C ASP A 195 -11.41 -7.63 4.27
N PHE A 196 -10.70 -6.50 4.44
CA PHE A 196 -10.55 -5.49 3.39
C PHE A 196 -9.98 -6.05 2.09
N GLY A 197 -9.06 -7.01 2.15
CA GLY A 197 -8.39 -7.57 0.97
C GLY A 197 -9.39 -8.13 -0.04
N GLU A 198 -10.33 -8.95 0.42
CA GLU A 198 -11.30 -9.65 -0.43
C GLU A 198 -12.36 -8.69 -0.96
N VAL A 199 -12.83 -7.75 -0.12
CA VAL A 199 -13.81 -6.72 -0.55
C VAL A 199 -13.20 -5.76 -1.56
N LEU A 200 -11.95 -5.33 -1.36
CA LEU A 200 -11.24 -4.48 -2.30
C LEU A 200 -11.03 -5.18 -3.65
N ASP A 201 -10.69 -6.47 -3.64
CA ASP A 201 -10.53 -7.27 -4.86
C ASP A 201 -11.82 -7.31 -5.69
N PHE A 202 -12.96 -7.53 -5.03
CA PHE A 202 -14.27 -7.43 -5.68
C PHE A 202 -14.49 -6.02 -6.26
N LEU A 203 -14.24 -4.98 -5.46
CA LEU A 203 -14.45 -3.60 -5.86
C LEU A 203 -13.53 -3.17 -7.01
N VAL A 204 -12.34 -3.75 -7.18
CA VAL A 204 -11.47 -3.52 -8.35
C VAL A 204 -12.22 -3.90 -9.63
N SER A 205 -12.84 -5.08 -9.65
CA SER A 205 -13.54 -5.62 -10.81
C SER A 205 -14.90 -4.97 -11.09
N ASP A 206 -15.49 -4.28 -10.11
CA ASP A 206 -16.83 -3.70 -10.22
C ASP A 206 -16.86 -2.42 -11.07
N PRO A 207 -17.49 -2.41 -12.25
CA PRO A 207 -17.53 -1.22 -13.11
C PRO A 207 -18.39 -0.07 -12.55
N LYS A 208 -19.27 -0.33 -11.56
CA LYS A 208 -20.10 0.71 -10.95
C LYS A 208 -19.35 1.54 -9.92
N THR A 209 -18.29 0.98 -9.34
CA THR A 209 -17.46 1.67 -8.36
C THR A 209 -16.33 2.41 -9.07
N GLN A 210 -16.30 3.73 -8.91
CA GLN A 210 -15.26 4.61 -9.46
C GLN A 210 -14.32 5.17 -8.38
N GLY A 211 -14.73 5.21 -7.12
CA GLY A 211 -13.89 5.60 -5.99
C GLY A 211 -14.24 4.81 -4.73
N ILE A 212 -13.26 4.62 -3.85
CA ILE A 212 -13.40 3.78 -2.65
C ILE A 212 -13.04 4.60 -1.41
N LEU A 213 -13.94 4.60 -0.43
CA LEU A 213 -13.78 5.21 0.88
C LEU A 213 -13.61 4.11 1.92
N LEU A 214 -12.52 4.15 2.67
CA LEU A 214 -12.18 3.17 3.68
C LEU A 214 -12.15 3.80 5.06
N TYR A 215 -12.74 3.13 6.04
CA TYR A 215 -12.50 3.39 7.45
C TYR A 215 -11.89 2.16 8.11
N VAL A 216 -10.65 2.32 8.57
CA VAL A 216 -9.82 1.23 9.09
C VAL A 216 -9.49 1.49 10.56
N GLU A 217 -9.77 0.52 11.42
CA GLU A 217 -9.34 0.48 12.82
C GLU A 217 -8.07 -0.38 12.95
N GLY A 218 -8.08 -1.58 12.35
CA GLY A 218 -6.94 -2.51 12.30
C GLY A 218 -7.02 -3.46 11.11
N ILE A 219 -5.96 -4.22 10.87
CA ILE A 219 -5.84 -5.15 9.73
C ILE A 219 -5.42 -6.53 10.25
N HIS A 220 -6.06 -7.60 9.76
CA HIS A 220 -5.69 -8.98 10.12
C HIS A 220 -4.60 -9.54 9.20
N HIS A 221 -4.75 -9.33 7.90
CA HIS A 221 -3.87 -9.90 6.87
C HIS A 221 -3.23 -8.80 6.03
N ALA A 222 -2.08 -8.28 6.48
CA ALA A 222 -1.42 -7.13 5.84
C ALA A 222 -1.06 -7.36 4.37
N ARG A 223 -0.67 -8.58 4.02
CA ARG A 223 -0.32 -8.95 2.64
C ARG A 223 -1.53 -8.90 1.69
N SER A 224 -2.63 -9.57 2.03
CA SER A 224 -3.89 -9.51 1.26
C SER A 224 -4.40 -8.06 1.18
N PHE A 225 -4.34 -7.32 2.29
CA PHE A 225 -4.69 -5.90 2.32
C PHE A 225 -3.84 -5.07 1.35
N MET A 226 -2.51 -5.15 1.45
CA MET A 226 -1.60 -4.38 0.59
C MET A 226 -1.72 -4.76 -0.88
N SER A 227 -1.88 -6.05 -1.18
CA SER A 227 -2.10 -6.57 -2.53
C SER A 227 -3.35 -5.95 -3.17
N SER A 228 -4.52 -6.13 -2.55
CA SER A 228 -5.79 -5.64 -3.08
C SER A 228 -5.88 -4.11 -3.04
N LEU A 229 -5.29 -3.46 -2.05
CA LEU A 229 -5.27 -2.01 -1.96
C LEU A 229 -4.44 -1.38 -3.09
N ARG A 230 -3.28 -1.95 -3.41
CA ARG A 230 -2.46 -1.55 -4.57
C ARG A 230 -3.21 -1.79 -5.87
N ALA A 231 -3.85 -2.94 -6.03
CA ALA A 231 -4.65 -3.26 -7.21
C ALA A 231 -5.80 -2.24 -7.41
N ALA A 232 -6.51 -1.89 -6.32
CA ALA A 232 -7.57 -0.89 -6.34
C ALA A 232 -7.03 0.50 -6.70
N ALA A 233 -5.98 0.95 -6.00
CA ALA A 233 -5.41 2.29 -6.16
C ALA A 233 -4.81 2.55 -7.54
N ARG A 234 -4.41 1.52 -8.30
CA ARG A 234 -3.92 1.67 -9.70
C ARG A 234 -5.01 2.09 -10.67
N ILE A 235 -6.26 1.78 -10.36
CA ILE A 235 -7.39 1.92 -11.29
C ILE A 235 -8.42 2.91 -10.75
N LYS A 236 -8.55 3.02 -9.42
CA LYS A 236 -9.60 3.78 -8.74
C LYS A 236 -8.99 4.59 -7.60
N PRO A 237 -9.40 5.86 -7.41
CA PRO A 237 -9.02 6.62 -6.23
C PRO A 237 -9.50 5.92 -4.95
N VAL A 238 -8.58 5.71 -4.02
CA VAL A 238 -8.87 5.15 -2.69
C VAL A 238 -8.51 6.20 -1.63
N LEU A 239 -9.44 6.41 -0.71
CA LEU A 239 -9.29 7.31 0.43
C LEU A 239 -9.47 6.54 1.73
N VAL A 240 -8.59 6.78 2.72
CA VAL A 240 -8.62 6.08 4.00
C VAL A 240 -8.71 7.06 5.17
N ILE A 241 -9.63 6.79 6.09
CA ILE A 241 -9.57 7.27 7.48
C ILE A 241 -9.04 6.14 8.34
N LYS A 242 -7.86 6.34 8.97
CA LYS A 242 -7.31 5.44 10.00
C LYS A 242 -7.60 6.01 11.40
N SER A 243 -8.23 5.20 12.26
CA SER A 243 -8.42 5.49 13.68
C SER A 243 -7.28 4.86 14.53
N GLY A 244 -7.21 5.14 15.83
CA GLY A 244 -6.19 4.53 16.71
C GLY A 244 -4.74 5.00 16.48
N ARG A 245 -4.55 6.27 16.11
CA ARG A 245 -3.24 6.85 15.71
C ARG A 245 -2.25 7.00 16.85
N HIS A 246 -2.75 7.14 18.07
CA HIS A 246 -1.94 7.32 19.27
C HIS A 246 -2.02 6.04 20.11
N GLN A 247 -0.91 5.68 20.78
CA GLN A 247 -0.83 4.45 21.58
C GLN A 247 -1.98 4.30 22.58
N ALA A 248 -2.42 5.40 23.22
CA ALA A 248 -3.55 5.39 24.14
C ALA A 248 -4.88 5.00 23.46
N THR A 249 -5.09 5.43 22.22
CA THR A 249 -6.28 5.14 21.42
C THR A 249 -6.20 3.79 20.71
N ALA A 250 -5.00 3.33 20.36
CA ALA A 250 -4.75 2.02 19.77
C ALA A 250 -5.28 0.89 20.68
N ARG A 251 -5.06 0.97 22.01
CA ARG A 251 -5.58 -0.03 22.97
C ARG A 251 -7.11 -0.13 22.96
N ALA A 252 -7.81 1.00 22.83
CA ALA A 252 -9.26 1.03 22.78
C ALA A 252 -9.80 0.41 21.47
N ALA A 253 -9.17 0.74 20.33
CA ALA A 253 -9.53 0.18 19.04
C ALA A 253 -9.24 -1.33 18.93
N MET A 254 -8.14 -1.82 19.52
CA MET A 254 -7.85 -3.26 19.57
C MET A 254 -8.91 -4.05 20.34
N SER A 255 -9.39 -3.51 21.47
CA SER A 255 -10.41 -4.17 22.29
C SER A 255 -11.76 -4.24 21.60
N HIS A 256 -12.03 -3.30 20.67
CA HIS A 256 -13.28 -3.18 19.93
C HIS A 256 -13.30 -4.01 18.63
N SER A 257 -12.19 -4.03 17.88
CA SER A 257 -12.10 -4.70 16.57
C SER A 257 -11.48 -6.10 16.62
N GLY A 258 -10.70 -6.42 17.66
CA GLY A 258 -9.93 -7.67 17.72
C GLY A 258 -8.71 -7.74 16.79
N ALA A 259 -8.54 -6.73 15.91
CA ALA A 259 -7.47 -6.68 14.91
C ALA A 259 -6.15 -6.13 15.48
N LEU A 260 -5.04 -6.46 14.82
CA LEU A 260 -3.73 -5.90 15.13
C LEU A 260 -3.66 -4.42 14.69
N ILE A 261 -3.00 -3.61 15.51
CA ILE A 261 -2.74 -2.20 15.24
C ILE A 261 -1.23 -1.99 15.23
N GLY A 262 -0.70 -1.64 14.06
CA GLY A 262 0.69 -1.25 13.87
C GLY A 262 0.94 0.21 14.25
N GLU A 263 2.21 0.60 14.21
CA GLU A 263 2.63 1.98 14.42
C GLU A 263 2.07 2.89 13.32
N ASP A 264 1.65 4.12 13.69
CA ASP A 264 0.96 5.01 12.76
C ASP A 264 1.85 5.42 11.58
N GLU A 265 3.16 5.56 11.80
CA GLU A 265 4.16 5.85 10.77
C GLU A 265 4.28 4.69 9.75
N ALA A 266 4.26 3.44 10.23
CA ALA A 266 4.31 2.27 9.37
C ALA A 266 3.02 2.14 8.54
N PHE A 267 1.87 2.41 9.16
CA PHE A 267 0.58 2.44 8.46
C PHE A 267 0.54 3.55 7.40
N ASP A 268 1.04 4.75 7.72
CA ASP A 268 1.10 5.86 6.76
C ASP A 268 2.01 5.54 5.58
N ALA A 269 3.20 4.98 5.85
CA ALA A 269 4.11 4.50 4.82
C ALA A 269 3.46 3.42 3.95
N ALA A 270 2.68 2.50 4.53
CA ALA A 270 1.94 1.47 3.81
C ALA A 270 0.91 2.08 2.84
N LEU A 271 0.09 3.03 3.31
CA LEU A 271 -0.89 3.72 2.47
C LEU A 271 -0.24 4.49 1.31
N GLN A 272 0.85 5.21 1.59
CA GLN A 272 1.59 5.93 0.56
C GLN A 272 2.20 4.98 -0.47
N ARG A 273 2.81 3.87 -0.02
CA ARG A 273 3.31 2.80 -0.91
C ARG A 273 2.18 2.17 -1.72
N ALA A 274 0.97 2.11 -1.19
CA ALA A 274 -0.19 1.56 -1.87
C ALA A 274 -0.84 2.54 -2.88
N GLY A 275 -0.44 3.81 -2.93
CA GLY A 275 -1.06 4.80 -3.82
C GLY A 275 -2.32 5.46 -3.24
N VAL A 276 -2.54 5.32 -1.94
CA VAL A 276 -3.78 5.70 -1.25
C VAL A 276 -3.60 7.02 -0.52
N VAL A 277 -4.65 7.84 -0.49
CA VAL A 277 -4.62 9.11 0.26
C VAL A 277 -5.26 8.92 1.62
N ARG A 278 -4.52 9.28 2.66
CA ARG A 278 -5.02 9.33 4.03
C ARG A 278 -5.66 10.68 4.33
N VAL A 279 -6.82 10.65 4.97
CA VAL A 279 -7.55 11.83 5.46
C VAL A 279 -7.81 11.72 6.96
N SER A 280 -8.12 12.83 7.63
CA SER A 280 -8.28 12.85 9.10
C SER A 280 -9.71 12.86 9.60
N ASN A 281 -10.66 13.29 8.78
CA ASN A 281 -12.07 13.34 9.13
C ASN A 281 -12.96 13.23 7.89
N PHE A 282 -14.28 13.16 8.11
CA PHE A 282 -15.24 13.03 7.02
C PHE A 282 -15.31 14.24 6.10
N GLY A 283 -15.24 15.46 6.64
CA GLY A 283 -15.21 16.66 5.82
C GLY A 283 -14.08 16.58 4.79
N GLN A 284 -12.89 16.20 5.24
CA GLN A 284 -11.72 15.95 4.41
C GLN A 284 -11.90 14.78 3.44
N LEU A 285 -12.50 13.67 3.89
CA LEU A 285 -12.80 12.51 3.03
C LEU A 285 -13.64 12.93 1.81
N PHE A 286 -14.69 13.70 2.03
CA PHE A 286 -15.57 14.13 0.95
C PHE A 286 -14.95 15.24 0.09
N SER A 287 -14.19 16.16 0.69
CA SER A 287 -13.41 17.15 -0.05
C SER A 287 -12.41 16.44 -0.98
N ALA A 288 -11.67 15.44 -0.48
CA ALA A 288 -10.75 14.65 -1.27
C ALA A 288 -11.48 13.85 -2.36
N ALA A 289 -12.62 13.22 -2.05
CA ALA A 289 -13.39 12.45 -3.01
C ALA A 289 -13.89 13.33 -4.17
N LYS A 290 -14.42 14.52 -3.87
CA LYS A 290 -14.85 15.50 -4.88
C LYS A 290 -13.71 15.94 -5.77
N THR A 291 -12.54 16.21 -5.19
CA THR A 291 -11.36 16.65 -5.95
C THR A 291 -10.81 15.55 -6.85
N LEU A 292 -10.76 14.31 -6.37
CA LEU A 292 -10.27 13.17 -7.14
C LEU A 292 -11.26 12.69 -8.21
N ALA A 293 -12.55 12.96 -8.03
CA ALA A 293 -13.58 12.74 -9.04
C ALA A 293 -13.67 13.88 -10.08
N SER A 294 -12.92 14.97 -9.90
CA SER A 294 -12.93 16.12 -10.81
C SER A 294 -12.24 15.81 -12.14
N ARG A 295 -12.31 16.75 -13.08
CA ARG A 295 -11.64 16.62 -14.39
C ARG A 295 -10.12 16.69 -14.32
N TYR A 296 -9.55 17.08 -13.17
CA TYR A 296 -8.15 17.43 -13.05
C TYR A 296 -7.28 16.30 -12.52
N LYS A 297 -6.01 16.30 -12.95
CA LYS A 297 -4.93 15.51 -12.37
C LYS A 297 -3.84 16.48 -11.93
N ALA A 298 -3.35 16.34 -10.70
CA ALA A 298 -2.14 17.07 -10.31
C ALA A 298 -0.93 16.55 -11.09
N LYS A 299 -0.03 17.47 -11.44
CA LYS A 299 1.30 17.18 -12.00
C LYS A 299 2.43 17.57 -11.04
N GLY A 300 2.10 18.29 -9.98
CA GLY A 300 3.02 18.82 -8.97
C GLY A 300 2.24 19.32 -7.77
N ASN A 301 2.90 20.06 -6.88
CA ASN A 301 2.40 20.47 -5.57
C ASN A 301 2.49 21.98 -5.32
N ARG A 302 2.82 22.81 -6.32
CA ARG A 302 2.99 24.26 -6.18
C ARG A 302 1.67 25.01 -6.43
N LEU A 303 1.17 25.71 -5.42
CA LEU A 303 -0.12 26.40 -5.47
C LEU A 303 0.04 27.91 -5.74
N ALA A 304 -0.69 28.43 -6.73
CA ALA A 304 -0.96 29.86 -6.83
C ALA A 304 -2.32 30.18 -6.21
N ILE A 305 -2.42 31.28 -5.45
CA ILE A 305 -3.67 31.72 -4.85
C ILE A 305 -4.06 33.06 -5.49
N VAL A 306 -5.23 33.14 -6.10
CA VAL A 306 -5.82 34.37 -6.64
C VAL A 306 -7.02 34.75 -5.79
N THR A 307 -7.06 35.96 -5.25
CA THR A 307 -8.13 36.38 -4.33
C THR A 307 -8.53 37.84 -4.50
N ASN A 308 -9.80 38.18 -4.28
CA ASN A 308 -10.23 39.58 -4.16
C ASN A 308 -10.25 40.11 -2.71
N GLY A 309 -9.66 39.38 -1.75
CA GLY A 309 -9.57 39.82 -0.37
C GLY A 309 -8.36 39.24 0.35
N GLY A 310 -7.50 40.10 0.88
CA GLY A 310 -6.27 39.69 1.58
C GLY A 310 -6.50 38.74 2.76
N GLY A 311 -7.55 38.93 3.57
CA GLY A 311 -7.85 38.06 4.72
C GLY A 311 -7.98 36.58 4.36
N PRO A 312 -8.91 36.21 3.47
CA PRO A 312 -9.00 34.84 2.93
C PRO A 312 -7.71 34.31 2.28
N GLY A 313 -6.95 35.17 1.61
CA GLY A 313 -5.65 34.80 1.03
C GLY A 313 -4.61 34.42 2.10
N VAL A 314 -4.57 35.14 3.22
CA VAL A 314 -3.72 34.81 4.37
C VAL A 314 -4.15 33.49 5.01
N MET A 315 -5.46 33.27 5.23
CA MET A 315 -5.97 32.00 5.76
C MET A 315 -5.60 30.80 4.88
N ALA A 316 -5.66 30.96 3.55
CA ALA A 316 -5.18 29.93 2.63
C ALA A 316 -3.67 29.69 2.77
N THR A 317 -2.88 30.75 2.91
CA THR A 317 -1.42 30.68 3.06
C THR A 317 -1.00 30.00 4.35
N ASP A 318 -1.64 30.33 5.47
CA ASP A 318 -1.40 29.68 6.77
C ASP A 318 -1.69 28.19 6.67
N ARG A 319 -2.83 27.82 6.08
CA ARG A 319 -3.16 26.40 5.90
C ARG A 319 -2.20 25.68 4.96
N ALA A 320 -1.70 26.37 3.92
CA ALA A 320 -0.71 25.80 3.02
C ALA A 320 0.61 25.54 3.75
N ALA A 321 1.02 26.44 4.65
CA ALA A 321 2.21 26.25 5.49
C ALA A 321 2.05 25.07 6.46
N ASP A 322 0.90 24.95 7.15
CA ASP A 322 0.61 23.82 8.06
C ASP A 322 0.72 22.46 7.37
N LEU A 323 0.24 22.39 6.12
CA LEU A 323 0.24 21.18 5.29
C LEU A 323 1.50 21.02 4.44
N GLN A 324 2.46 21.96 4.56
CA GLN A 324 3.69 22.01 3.76
C GLN A 324 3.43 22.00 2.24
N VAL A 325 2.31 22.60 1.81
CA VAL A 325 2.01 22.86 0.40
C VAL A 325 2.81 24.09 -0.04
N PRO A 326 3.80 23.95 -0.95
CA PRO A 326 4.57 25.09 -1.39
C PRO A 326 3.72 26.06 -2.20
N LEU A 327 3.78 27.34 -1.88
CA LEU A 327 3.28 28.38 -2.77
C LEU A 327 4.20 28.52 -3.98
N ALA A 328 3.62 28.66 -5.16
CA ALA A 328 4.35 28.86 -6.39
C ALA A 328 5.15 30.17 -6.35
N GLN A 329 6.44 30.09 -6.65
CA GLN A 329 7.27 31.26 -6.91
C GLN A 329 7.06 31.69 -8.37
N LEU A 330 6.30 32.77 -8.56
CA LEU A 330 5.93 33.25 -9.90
C LEU A 330 7.18 33.63 -10.70
N ALA A 331 7.19 33.27 -11.98
CA ALA A 331 8.24 33.71 -12.90
C ALA A 331 8.19 35.23 -13.09
N GLN A 332 9.33 35.87 -13.34
CA GLN A 332 9.39 37.31 -13.58
C GLN A 332 8.47 37.73 -14.74
N THR A 333 8.40 36.91 -15.80
CA THR A 333 7.51 37.12 -16.95
C THR A 333 6.03 37.16 -16.54
N THR A 334 5.63 36.33 -15.59
CA THR A 334 4.26 36.27 -15.07
C THR A 334 3.94 37.52 -14.26
N ILE A 335 4.87 37.96 -13.40
CA ILE A 335 4.74 39.21 -12.64
C ILE A 335 4.60 40.40 -13.59
N ASP A 336 5.41 40.46 -14.65
CA ASP A 336 5.38 41.54 -15.64
C ASP A 336 4.06 41.57 -16.44
N GLU A 337 3.47 40.40 -16.74
CA GLU A 337 2.14 40.32 -17.37
C GLU A 337 1.03 40.76 -16.41
N LEU A 338 1.05 40.29 -15.15
CA LEU A 338 0.09 40.70 -14.13
C LEU A 338 0.12 42.22 -13.90
N ASN A 339 1.31 42.83 -13.90
CA ASN A 339 1.49 44.28 -13.76
C ASN A 339 0.85 45.12 -14.88
N LYS A 340 0.68 44.55 -16.08
CA LYS A 340 0.03 45.24 -17.20
C LYS A 340 -1.50 45.19 -17.10
N THR A 341 -2.03 44.14 -16.48
CA THR A 341 -3.48 43.85 -16.44
C THR A 341 -4.14 44.25 -15.12
N LEU A 342 -3.42 44.15 -14.00
CA LEU A 342 -3.95 44.40 -12.67
C LEU A 342 -3.69 45.84 -12.21
N PRO A 343 -4.52 46.39 -11.29
CA PRO A 343 -4.25 47.68 -10.67
C PRO A 343 -2.90 47.68 -9.97
N VAL A 344 -2.19 48.82 -9.98
CA VAL A 344 -0.86 48.97 -9.34
C VAL A 344 -0.83 48.53 -7.86
N THR A 345 -1.98 48.56 -7.19
CA THR A 345 -2.17 48.20 -5.78
C THR A 345 -2.28 46.69 -5.51
N TRP A 346 -2.23 45.82 -6.52
CA TRP A 346 -2.22 44.37 -6.29
C TRP A 346 -0.99 43.94 -5.48
N SER A 347 -0.99 42.73 -4.92
CA SER A 347 0.02 42.31 -3.93
C SER A 347 1.46 42.14 -4.44
N HIS A 348 1.69 42.05 -5.76
CA HIS A 348 3.00 41.75 -6.39
C HIS A 348 3.66 40.44 -5.91
N ALA A 349 2.87 39.53 -5.33
CA ALA A 349 3.34 38.29 -4.74
C ALA A 349 2.27 37.18 -4.88
N ASN A 350 2.57 35.99 -4.36
CA ASN A 350 1.61 34.92 -4.16
C ASN A 350 1.31 34.83 -2.65
N PRO A 351 0.07 35.08 -2.19
CA PRO A 351 -1.18 35.23 -2.94
C PRO A 351 -1.28 36.49 -3.83
N ILE A 352 -1.88 36.34 -5.01
CA ILE A 352 -2.23 37.39 -5.96
C ILE A 352 -3.56 38.03 -5.50
N ASP A 353 -3.47 39.15 -4.78
CA ASP A 353 -4.63 39.94 -4.35
C ASP A 353 -5.06 40.90 -5.47
N ILE A 354 -6.16 40.59 -6.12
CA ILE A 354 -6.71 41.35 -7.24
C ILE A 354 -7.69 42.46 -6.81
N ILE A 355 -7.75 42.79 -5.52
CA ILE A 355 -8.54 43.89 -4.93
C ILE A 355 -10.05 43.62 -4.91
N SER A 356 -10.74 44.16 -3.90
CA SER A 356 -12.14 43.86 -3.56
C SER A 356 -13.17 44.20 -4.65
N ASP A 357 -12.89 45.16 -5.53
CA ASP A 357 -13.76 45.58 -6.63
C ASP A 357 -13.60 44.71 -7.89
N ALA A 358 -12.86 43.60 -7.82
CA ALA A 358 -12.60 42.72 -8.96
C ALA A 358 -13.88 42.19 -9.62
N GLY A 359 -14.11 42.58 -10.87
CA GLY A 359 -15.10 41.98 -11.77
C GLY A 359 -14.58 40.75 -12.51
N GLN A 360 -15.42 40.17 -13.38
CA GLN A 360 -15.13 38.95 -14.15
C GLN A 360 -13.80 39.04 -14.91
N GLU A 361 -13.56 40.14 -15.63
CA GLU A 361 -12.38 40.29 -16.50
C GLU A 361 -11.06 40.20 -15.72
N ARG A 362 -11.02 40.75 -14.49
CA ARG A 362 -9.83 40.74 -13.65
C ARG A 362 -9.51 39.32 -13.16
N TYR A 363 -10.54 38.55 -12.80
CA TYR A 363 -10.39 37.12 -12.48
C TYR A 363 -9.92 36.34 -13.72
N HIS A 364 -10.53 36.59 -14.88
CA HIS A 364 -10.19 35.89 -16.10
C HIS A 364 -8.71 36.09 -16.48
N GLN A 365 -8.23 37.33 -16.46
CA GLN A 365 -6.85 37.68 -16.78
C GLN A 365 -5.86 37.09 -15.76
N ALA A 366 -6.07 37.34 -14.46
CA ALA A 366 -5.16 36.89 -13.42
C ALA A 366 -4.99 35.36 -13.41
N VAL A 367 -6.10 34.62 -13.49
CA VAL A 367 -6.09 33.15 -13.46
C VAL A 367 -5.46 32.60 -14.74
N SER A 368 -5.80 33.16 -15.91
CA SER A 368 -5.20 32.73 -17.19
C SER A 368 -3.69 32.92 -17.23
N ILE A 369 -3.17 34.05 -16.71
CA ILE A 369 -1.74 34.32 -16.62
C ILE A 369 -1.07 33.31 -15.67
N CYS A 370 -1.64 33.10 -14.47
CA CYS A 370 -1.11 32.14 -13.50
C CYS A 370 -1.07 30.70 -14.05
N LEU A 371 -2.08 30.26 -14.81
CA LEU A 371 -2.11 28.91 -15.38
C LEU A 371 -1.04 28.69 -16.46
N LYS A 372 -0.54 29.74 -17.11
CA LYS A 372 0.55 29.65 -18.09
C LYS A 372 1.93 29.57 -17.44
N ASP A 373 2.08 30.01 -16.18
CA ASP A 373 3.36 30.03 -15.47
C ASP A 373 3.91 28.59 -15.24
N PRO A 374 5.12 28.25 -15.69
CA PRO A 374 5.70 26.91 -15.49
C PRO A 374 5.96 26.53 -14.01
N ASN A 375 5.96 27.51 -13.10
CA ASN A 375 6.14 27.32 -11.66
C ASN A 375 4.84 27.07 -10.90
N VAL A 376 3.69 27.20 -11.57
CA VAL A 376 2.36 26.99 -11.00
C VAL A 376 1.83 25.63 -11.42
N ASP A 377 1.51 24.77 -10.45
CA ASP A 377 0.92 23.45 -10.73
C ASP A 377 -0.60 23.46 -10.61
N ALA A 378 -1.18 24.33 -9.77
CA ALA A 378 -2.61 24.58 -9.64
C ALA A 378 -2.91 26.02 -9.19
N VAL A 379 -4.14 26.47 -9.42
CA VAL A 379 -4.63 27.78 -8.97
C VAL A 379 -5.84 27.62 -8.04
N LEU A 380 -5.75 28.15 -6.82
CA LEU A 380 -6.88 28.36 -5.92
C LEU A 380 -7.44 29.77 -6.16
N VAL A 381 -8.70 29.85 -6.54
CA VAL A 381 -9.41 31.11 -6.78
C VAL A 381 -10.39 31.35 -5.65
N ILE A 382 -10.22 32.46 -4.93
CA ILE A 382 -11.03 32.81 -3.76
C ILE A 382 -11.83 34.07 -4.06
N LEU A 383 -13.15 33.99 -3.91
CA LEU A 383 -14.05 35.12 -4.05
C LEU A 383 -14.82 35.37 -2.75
N THR A 384 -14.79 36.63 -2.30
CA THR A 384 -15.71 37.17 -1.30
C THR A 384 -16.70 38.13 -1.99
N PRO A 385 -18.03 37.94 -1.81
CA PRO A 385 -19.00 38.86 -2.39
C PRO A 385 -18.87 40.26 -1.79
N GLN A 386 -18.75 41.24 -2.68
CA GLN A 386 -18.73 42.67 -2.40
C GLN A 386 -19.87 43.35 -3.17
N ALA A 387 -20.24 44.57 -2.76
CA ALA A 387 -21.33 45.31 -3.41
C ALA A 387 -21.15 45.49 -4.94
N MET A 388 -19.90 45.54 -5.41
CA MET A 388 -19.54 45.72 -6.82
C MET A 388 -19.20 44.39 -7.54
N SER A 389 -19.15 43.28 -6.82
CA SER A 389 -18.78 41.98 -7.40
C SER A 389 -19.98 41.31 -8.07
N HIS A 390 -19.72 40.58 -9.16
CA HIS A 390 -20.70 39.74 -9.84
C HIS A 390 -20.24 38.27 -9.73
N PRO A 391 -20.55 37.56 -8.63
CA PRO A 391 -19.96 36.25 -8.34
C PRO A 391 -20.24 35.18 -9.41
N LEU A 392 -21.42 35.23 -10.05
CA LEU A 392 -21.82 34.28 -11.07
C LEU A 392 -21.03 34.48 -12.37
N GLU A 393 -20.82 35.72 -12.78
CA GLU A 393 -20.00 36.07 -13.95
C GLU A 393 -18.54 35.64 -13.75
N ALA A 394 -17.98 35.89 -12.56
CA ALA A 394 -16.65 35.40 -12.20
C ALA A 394 -16.58 33.85 -12.23
N ALA A 395 -17.62 33.16 -11.77
CA ALA A 395 -17.69 31.70 -11.84
C ALA A 395 -17.78 31.18 -13.28
N GLN A 396 -18.51 31.86 -14.16
CA GLN A 396 -18.57 31.52 -15.60
C GLN A 396 -17.21 31.66 -16.26
N ALA A 397 -16.47 32.74 -15.99
CA ALA A 397 -15.09 32.87 -16.48
C ALA A 397 -14.18 31.73 -16.01
N MET A 398 -14.32 31.24 -14.77
CA MET A 398 -13.54 30.09 -14.31
C MET A 398 -13.88 28.80 -15.07
N VAL A 399 -15.15 28.61 -15.45
CA VAL A 399 -15.58 27.48 -16.28
C VAL A 399 -14.96 27.56 -17.67
N GLU A 400 -14.97 28.72 -18.30
CA GLU A 400 -14.36 28.94 -19.63
C GLU A 400 -12.84 28.65 -19.61
N ILE A 401 -12.13 29.15 -18.61
CA ILE A 401 -10.69 28.92 -18.46
C ILE A 401 -10.39 27.44 -18.17
N ALA A 402 -11.24 26.79 -17.36
CA ALA A 402 -11.09 25.38 -17.03
C ALA A 402 -11.14 24.46 -18.26
N GLU A 403 -11.85 24.84 -19.31
CA GLU A 403 -11.91 24.09 -20.58
C GLU A 403 -10.61 24.18 -21.39
N GLN A 404 -9.86 25.26 -21.22
CA GLN A 404 -8.65 25.54 -21.99
C GLN A 404 -7.36 25.14 -21.26
N SER A 405 -7.44 24.80 -19.97
CA SER A 405 -6.27 24.46 -19.14
C SER A 405 -6.28 23.02 -18.65
N SER A 406 -5.09 22.41 -18.62
CA SER A 406 -4.88 21.09 -17.99
C SER A 406 -4.51 21.18 -16.50
N LYS A 407 -4.18 22.37 -15.99
CA LYS A 407 -3.83 22.58 -14.58
C LYS A 407 -5.10 22.73 -13.73
N PRO A 408 -5.12 22.21 -12.49
CA PRO A 408 -6.30 22.30 -11.63
C PRO A 408 -6.65 23.73 -11.25
N ILE A 409 -7.95 24.04 -11.31
CA ILE A 409 -8.55 25.23 -10.73
C ILE A 409 -9.43 24.78 -9.56
N LEU A 410 -9.16 25.29 -8.36
CA LEU A 410 -9.99 25.08 -7.17
C LEU A 410 -10.73 26.37 -6.86
N ALA A 411 -12.05 26.30 -6.69
CA ALA A 411 -12.88 27.47 -6.42
C ALA A 411 -13.25 27.55 -4.94
N CYS A 412 -13.09 28.72 -4.33
CA CYS A 412 -13.54 29.03 -2.98
C CYS A 412 -14.41 30.29 -2.99
N TRP A 413 -15.70 30.12 -3.31
CA TRP A 413 -16.66 31.23 -3.24
C TRP A 413 -17.26 31.26 -1.84
N MET A 414 -16.83 32.24 -1.05
CA MET A 414 -17.22 32.39 0.34
C MET A 414 -18.63 33.01 0.44
N GLY A 415 -19.39 32.57 1.44
CA GLY A 415 -20.75 33.05 1.69
C GLY A 415 -21.84 31.99 1.50
N GLY A 416 -23.09 32.46 1.53
CA GLY A 416 -24.29 31.61 1.52
C GLY A 416 -25.19 31.89 0.32
N THR A 417 -26.16 32.78 0.51
CA THR A 417 -27.27 33.04 -0.42
C THR A 417 -26.82 33.50 -1.81
N GLN A 418 -25.88 34.44 -1.89
CA GLN A 418 -25.42 35.02 -3.17
C GLN A 418 -24.61 34.04 -4.04
N ILE A 419 -24.19 32.90 -3.48
CA ILE A 419 -23.23 31.98 -4.11
C ILE A 419 -23.87 30.65 -4.55
N VAL A 420 -25.14 30.41 -4.20
CA VAL A 420 -25.83 29.13 -4.47
C VAL A 420 -25.77 28.74 -5.96
N GLU A 421 -26.04 29.69 -6.86
CA GLU A 421 -26.00 29.43 -8.31
C GLU A 421 -24.58 29.16 -8.81
N CYS A 422 -23.58 29.87 -8.26
CA CYS A 422 -22.16 29.65 -8.57
C CYS A 422 -21.73 28.22 -8.20
N ARG A 423 -22.14 27.73 -7.02
CA ARG A 423 -21.85 26.35 -6.60
C ARG A 423 -22.47 25.32 -7.53
N ARG A 424 -23.74 25.54 -7.92
CA ARG A 424 -24.42 24.65 -8.86
C ARG A 424 -23.67 24.58 -10.19
N LEU A 425 -23.21 25.74 -10.69
CA LEU A 425 -22.42 25.82 -11.91
C LEU A 425 -21.09 25.05 -11.79
N PHE A 426 -20.31 25.25 -10.72
CA PHE A 426 -19.06 24.52 -10.52
C PHE A 426 -19.26 23.00 -10.44
N VAL A 427 -20.30 22.54 -9.73
CA VAL A 427 -20.64 21.11 -9.63
C VAL A 427 -20.98 20.53 -11.01
N GLN A 428 -21.79 21.25 -11.81
CA GLN A 428 -22.16 20.82 -13.17
C GLN A 428 -20.95 20.76 -14.10
N SER A 429 -20.03 21.72 -13.99
CA SER A 429 -18.79 21.80 -14.77
C SER A 429 -17.64 20.95 -14.22
N ARG A 430 -17.87 20.18 -13.14
CA ARG A 430 -16.88 19.32 -12.46
C ARG A 430 -15.63 20.08 -11.99
N ILE A 431 -15.80 21.33 -11.56
CA ILE A 431 -14.76 22.14 -10.90
C ILE A 431 -14.89 21.96 -9.39
N PRO A 432 -13.82 21.58 -8.67
CA PRO A 432 -13.86 21.47 -7.21
C PRO A 432 -14.20 22.83 -6.56
N GLU A 433 -15.32 22.89 -5.83
CA GLU A 433 -15.74 24.06 -5.06
C GLU A 433 -15.73 23.79 -3.56
N PHE A 434 -15.30 24.79 -2.81
CA PHE A 434 -15.19 24.77 -1.35
C PHE A 434 -15.72 26.06 -0.73
N ARG A 435 -16.20 25.94 0.51
CA ARG A 435 -16.77 27.07 1.26
C ARG A 435 -15.73 27.88 2.02
N THR A 436 -14.58 27.29 2.29
CA THR A 436 -13.51 27.91 3.08
C THR A 436 -12.15 27.74 2.39
N PRO A 437 -11.25 28.73 2.52
CA PRO A 437 -9.91 28.64 1.95
C PRO A 437 -9.13 27.41 2.42
N GLU A 438 -9.25 27.04 3.69
CA GLU A 438 -8.55 25.90 4.29
C GLU A 438 -8.96 24.57 3.65
N ALA A 439 -10.26 24.38 3.42
CA ALA A 439 -10.77 23.18 2.76
C ALA A 439 -10.31 23.07 1.31
N ALA A 440 -10.14 24.21 0.62
CA ALA A 440 -9.64 24.25 -0.74
C ALA A 440 -8.14 23.92 -0.80
N VAL A 441 -7.35 24.42 0.16
CA VAL A 441 -5.93 24.07 0.28
C VAL A 441 -5.76 22.59 0.65
N GLU A 442 -6.56 22.08 1.59
CA GLU A 442 -6.59 20.64 1.93
C GLU A 442 -6.93 19.78 0.71
N ALA A 443 -7.91 20.19 -0.10
CA ALA A 443 -8.26 19.51 -1.33
C ALA A 443 -7.10 19.44 -2.32
N PHE A 444 -6.35 20.54 -2.49
CA PHE A 444 -5.15 20.54 -3.34
C PHE A 444 -4.02 19.68 -2.76
N TYR A 445 -3.84 19.70 -1.44
CA TYR A 445 -2.91 18.81 -0.74
C TYR A 445 -3.23 17.34 -1.06
N TYR A 446 -4.50 16.93 -0.96
CA TYR A 446 -4.91 15.54 -1.28
C TYR A 446 -4.72 15.18 -2.76
N LEU A 447 -4.97 16.11 -3.68
CA LEU A 447 -4.74 15.89 -5.10
C LEU A 447 -3.24 15.71 -5.40
N SER A 448 -2.39 16.51 -4.75
CA SER A 448 -0.92 16.43 -4.86
C SER A 448 -0.39 15.15 -4.21
N ALA A 449 -0.87 14.80 -3.02
CA ALA A 449 -0.54 13.57 -2.32
C ALA A 449 -0.96 12.34 -3.12
N TYR A 450 -2.14 12.36 -3.75
CA TYR A 450 -2.57 11.30 -4.66
C TYR A 450 -1.57 11.12 -5.80
N HIS A 451 -1.18 12.21 -6.47
CA HIS A 451 -0.18 12.14 -7.55
C HIS A 451 1.14 11.54 -7.07
N SER A 452 1.70 12.03 -5.95
CA SER A 452 2.93 11.50 -5.38
C SER A 452 2.81 10.03 -4.98
N ASN A 453 1.71 9.63 -4.35
CA ASN A 453 1.48 8.25 -3.93
C ASN A 453 1.30 7.32 -5.14
N GLN A 454 0.70 7.80 -6.23
CA GLN A 454 0.65 7.06 -7.49
C GLN A 454 2.05 6.84 -8.08
N GLN A 455 2.95 7.84 -8.01
CA GLN A 455 4.34 7.64 -8.42
C GLN A 455 5.03 6.57 -7.56
N LEU A 456 4.78 6.58 -6.24
CA LEU A 456 5.28 5.55 -5.32
C LEU A 456 4.72 4.16 -5.69
N LEU A 457 3.41 4.02 -5.89
CA LEU A 457 2.75 2.77 -6.26
C LEU A 457 3.41 2.07 -7.46
N LEU A 458 3.80 2.86 -8.46
CA LEU A 458 4.47 2.41 -9.68
C LEU A 458 5.92 1.97 -9.46
N GLN A 459 6.55 2.37 -8.34
CA GLN A 459 7.91 1.96 -8.02
C GLN A 459 7.98 0.47 -7.71
N THR A 460 8.67 -0.25 -8.59
CA THR A 460 9.12 -1.62 -8.34
C THR A 460 10.59 -1.58 -7.93
N PRO A 461 11.03 -2.44 -7.00
CA PRO A 461 12.43 -2.63 -6.71
C PRO A 461 13.16 -2.96 -8.00
N SER A 462 14.09 -2.10 -8.40
CA SER A 462 15.08 -2.48 -9.39
C SER A 462 15.84 -3.68 -8.84
N SER A 463 16.02 -4.74 -9.64
CA SER A 463 17.17 -5.63 -9.42
C SER A 463 18.37 -4.70 -9.44
N MET A 464 19.12 -4.60 -8.34
CA MET A 464 20.36 -3.83 -8.35
C MET A 464 21.16 -4.30 -9.57
N GLY A 465 21.37 -3.38 -10.52
CA GLY A 465 22.07 -3.71 -11.75
C GLY A 465 23.47 -4.15 -11.37
N TYR A 466 23.77 -5.44 -11.57
CA TYR A 466 25.14 -5.97 -11.65
C TYR A 466 26.09 -5.54 -10.53
N VAL A 467 25.61 -5.39 -9.29
CA VAL A 467 26.46 -5.34 -8.09
C VAL A 467 26.75 -6.79 -7.68
N GLU A 468 27.96 -7.07 -7.19
CA GLU A 468 28.30 -8.36 -6.59
C GLU A 468 27.20 -8.80 -5.62
N ALA A 469 26.66 -10.01 -5.82
CA ALA A 469 25.56 -10.52 -5.02
C ALA A 469 25.90 -10.52 -3.52
N PRO A 470 24.93 -10.26 -2.63
CA PRO A 470 25.13 -10.41 -1.20
C PRO A 470 25.43 -11.86 -0.83
N ASP A 471 26.21 -12.06 0.24
CA ASP A 471 26.48 -13.38 0.82
C ASP A 471 25.35 -13.79 1.77
N ILE A 472 24.21 -14.19 1.19
CA ILE A 472 23.00 -14.57 1.94
C ILE A 472 23.26 -15.81 2.81
N GLU A 473 23.99 -16.78 2.29
CA GLU A 473 24.30 -18.01 3.03
C GLU A 473 25.24 -17.74 4.20
N GLY A 474 26.29 -16.93 4.01
CA GLY A 474 27.17 -16.50 5.11
C GLY A 474 26.42 -15.72 6.18
N ALA A 475 25.54 -14.79 5.79
CA ALA A 475 24.65 -14.08 6.71
C ALA A 475 23.74 -15.02 7.51
N ARG A 476 23.16 -16.02 6.84
CA ARG A 476 22.31 -17.03 7.47
C ARG A 476 23.09 -17.88 8.47
N MET A 477 24.31 -18.31 8.14
CA MET A 477 25.16 -19.08 9.05
C MET A 477 25.49 -18.32 10.34
N ILE A 478 25.73 -17.00 10.24
CA ILE A 478 25.94 -16.14 11.43
C ILE A 478 24.70 -16.18 12.33
N ILE A 479 23.50 -15.99 11.77
CA ILE A 479 22.24 -15.98 12.53
C ILE A 479 21.96 -17.35 13.16
N GLU A 480 22.14 -18.43 12.40
CA GLU A 480 21.93 -19.80 12.88
C GLU A 480 22.86 -20.14 14.04
N SER A 481 24.14 -19.72 13.99
CA SER A 481 25.09 -19.89 15.09
C SER A 481 24.63 -19.17 16.37
N VAL A 482 24.20 -17.91 16.22
CA VAL A 482 23.71 -17.09 17.36
C VAL A 482 22.47 -17.73 18.01
N LEU A 483 21.52 -18.19 17.19
CA LEU A 483 20.30 -18.85 17.68
C LEU A 483 20.61 -20.22 18.32
N ALA A 484 21.57 -20.98 17.78
CA ALA A 484 22.03 -22.24 18.36
C ALA A 484 22.63 -22.06 19.76
N GLU A 485 23.31 -20.94 20.00
CA GLU A 485 23.81 -20.51 21.32
C GLU A 485 22.70 -19.96 22.24
N ARG A 486 21.44 -19.99 21.81
CA ARG A 486 20.28 -19.41 22.51
C ARG A 486 20.40 -17.91 22.76
N ARG A 487 21.21 -17.21 21.96
CA ARG A 487 21.29 -15.75 21.92
C ARG A 487 20.31 -15.22 20.88
N LYS A 488 19.84 -13.99 21.11
CA LYS A 488 18.98 -13.25 20.17
C LYS A 488 19.59 -11.92 19.75
N ILE A 489 20.68 -11.52 20.41
CA ILE A 489 21.39 -10.28 20.14
C ILE A 489 22.76 -10.66 19.60
N LEU A 490 23.10 -10.12 18.44
CA LEU A 490 24.41 -10.29 17.82
C LEU A 490 25.43 -9.41 18.57
N THR A 491 26.65 -9.90 18.68
CA THR A 491 27.80 -9.10 19.10
C THR A 491 28.11 -8.02 18.05
N GLU A 492 28.95 -7.05 18.40
CA GLU A 492 29.35 -5.98 17.47
C GLU A 492 30.06 -6.55 16.23
N MET A 493 30.91 -7.57 16.40
CA MET A 493 31.60 -8.25 15.30
C MET A 493 30.62 -9.00 14.39
N GLU A 494 29.70 -9.78 14.97
CA GLU A 494 28.66 -10.50 14.22
C GLU A 494 27.74 -9.53 13.47
N SER A 495 27.34 -8.43 14.12
CA SER A 495 26.50 -7.40 13.51
C SER A 495 27.19 -6.73 12.32
N LYS A 496 28.47 -6.35 12.47
CA LYS A 496 29.26 -5.77 11.36
C LYS A 496 29.53 -6.78 10.25
N ALA A 497 29.81 -8.04 10.57
CA ALA A 497 29.97 -9.10 9.58
C ALA A 497 28.67 -9.30 8.78
N LEU A 498 27.51 -9.27 9.45
CA LEU A 498 26.21 -9.33 8.78
C LEU A 498 25.99 -8.14 7.83
N LEU A 499 26.29 -6.92 8.26
CA LEU A 499 26.24 -5.73 7.39
C LEU A 499 27.18 -5.86 6.18
N GLY A 500 28.40 -6.36 6.41
CA GLY A 500 29.40 -6.60 5.37
C GLY A 500 28.95 -7.63 4.33
N ALA A 501 28.23 -8.68 4.73
CA ALA A 501 27.66 -9.69 3.82
C ALA A 501 26.66 -9.07 2.82
N PHE A 502 25.99 -7.99 3.20
CA PHE A 502 25.12 -7.18 2.34
C PHE A 502 25.80 -5.92 1.79
N ARG A 503 27.14 -5.87 1.80
CA ARG A 503 27.93 -4.78 1.19
C ARG A 503 27.68 -3.39 1.79
N ILE A 504 27.20 -3.33 3.02
CA ILE A 504 27.11 -2.08 3.78
C ILE A 504 28.52 -1.74 4.29
N PRO A 505 29.09 -0.58 3.94
CA PRO A 505 30.45 -0.23 4.37
C PRO A 505 30.52 -0.11 5.90
N ILE A 506 31.48 -0.80 6.52
CA ILE A 506 31.69 -0.83 7.97
C ILE A 506 33.09 -0.31 8.32
N VAL A 507 33.24 0.25 9.52
CA VAL A 507 34.58 0.57 10.05
C VAL A 507 35.35 -0.71 10.43
N ASN A 508 36.64 -0.74 10.10
CA ASN A 508 37.52 -1.83 10.51
C ASN A 508 37.53 -1.94 12.04
N THR A 509 37.10 -3.11 12.53
CA THR A 509 36.93 -3.39 13.95
C THR A 509 37.47 -4.78 14.24
N ALA A 510 38.15 -4.94 15.37
CA ALA A 510 38.63 -6.23 15.86
C ALA A 510 38.48 -6.30 17.37
N THR A 511 38.39 -7.52 17.92
CA THR A 511 38.31 -7.72 19.38
C THR A 511 39.70 -8.00 19.93
N ALA A 512 40.06 -7.31 21.01
CA ALA A 512 41.25 -7.56 21.81
C ALA A 512 40.86 -8.19 23.15
N HIS A 513 41.54 -9.27 23.53
CA HIS A 513 41.39 -9.91 24.84
C HIS A 513 42.42 -9.40 25.84
N THR A 514 43.52 -8.83 25.34
CA THR A 514 44.58 -8.25 26.17
C THR A 514 44.91 -6.82 25.74
N VAL A 515 45.47 -6.05 26.68
CA VAL A 515 45.98 -4.70 26.42
C VAL A 515 47.00 -4.69 25.27
N ASN A 516 47.87 -5.70 25.19
CA ASN A 516 48.90 -5.78 24.16
C ASN A 516 48.28 -6.04 22.77
N GLU A 517 47.29 -6.93 22.69
CA GLU A 517 46.51 -7.11 21.46
C GLU A 517 45.82 -5.82 21.03
N ALA A 518 45.22 -5.08 21.98
CA ALA A 518 44.54 -3.83 21.68
C ALA A 518 45.49 -2.78 21.08
N ILE A 519 46.72 -2.68 21.59
CA ILE A 519 47.76 -1.79 21.07
C ILE A 519 48.20 -2.21 19.66
N VAL A 520 48.42 -3.51 19.43
CA VAL A 520 48.84 -4.03 18.11
C VAL A 520 47.74 -3.78 17.08
N LEU A 521 46.49 -4.08 17.42
CA LEU A 521 45.34 -3.83 16.56
C LEU A 521 45.19 -2.34 16.25
N ALA A 522 45.27 -1.48 17.26
CA ALA A 522 45.21 -0.03 17.08
C ALA A 522 46.32 0.50 16.16
N ALA A 523 47.57 0.03 16.34
CA ALA A 523 48.69 0.42 15.50
C ALA A 523 48.52 -0.05 14.05
N SER A 524 47.98 -1.25 13.83
CA SER A 524 47.69 -1.77 12.48
C SER A 524 46.55 -1.06 11.76
N MET A 525 45.54 -0.59 12.51
CA MET A 525 44.39 0.13 11.96
C MET A 525 44.70 1.61 11.69
N GLY A 526 45.66 2.18 12.42
CA GLY A 526 45.99 3.60 12.40
C GLY A 526 45.12 4.40 13.39
N PHE A 527 45.72 5.45 13.97
CA PHE A 527 45.06 6.36 14.92
C PHE A 527 44.31 7.50 14.19
N PRO A 528 43.24 8.08 14.80
CA PRO A 528 42.69 7.73 16.11
C PRO A 528 41.79 6.49 16.10
N VAL A 529 41.72 5.81 17.24
CA VAL A 529 40.88 4.61 17.45
C VAL A 529 39.90 4.79 18.61
N ALA A 530 38.85 4.00 18.61
CA ALA A 530 37.87 3.87 19.68
C ALA A 530 37.96 2.48 20.32
N LEU A 531 37.84 2.43 21.64
CA LEU A 531 37.74 1.21 22.43
C LEU A 531 36.34 1.09 23.01
N LYS A 532 35.67 -0.04 22.81
CA LYS A 532 34.35 -0.32 23.37
C LYS A 532 34.31 -1.69 24.03
N ILE A 533 33.61 -1.83 25.15
CA ILE A 533 33.43 -3.13 25.80
C ILE A 533 32.62 -4.08 24.90
N ASN A 534 33.08 -5.33 24.78
CA ASN A 534 32.36 -6.41 24.12
C ASN A 534 31.78 -7.35 25.18
N SER A 535 30.49 -7.21 25.47
CA SER A 535 29.78 -8.02 26.46
C SER A 535 28.33 -8.22 26.02
N PRO A 536 27.79 -9.46 26.04
CA PRO A 536 26.38 -9.71 25.79
C PRO A 536 25.46 -9.24 26.93
N ASP A 537 26.01 -9.01 28.13
CA ASP A 537 25.24 -8.67 29.32
C ASP A 537 25.19 -7.13 29.55
N ILE A 538 25.94 -6.36 28.77
CA ILE A 538 26.03 -4.90 28.86
C ILE A 538 25.46 -4.29 27.58
N THR A 539 24.21 -3.81 27.64
CA THR A 539 23.51 -3.20 26.50
C THR A 539 23.92 -1.74 26.28
N HIS A 540 23.89 -0.91 27.33
CA HIS A 540 24.32 0.49 27.28
C HIS A 540 25.78 0.63 27.71
N LYS A 541 26.69 0.46 26.74
CA LYS A 541 28.14 0.46 26.96
C LYS A 541 28.64 1.72 27.68
N SER A 542 28.07 2.88 27.37
CA SER A 542 28.47 4.17 27.97
C SER A 542 28.17 4.26 29.46
N ASP A 543 27.09 3.64 29.94
CA ASP A 543 26.62 3.75 31.33
C ASP A 543 27.58 3.09 32.32
N VAL A 544 28.34 2.10 31.85
CA VAL A 544 29.40 1.42 32.62
C VAL A 544 30.79 1.96 32.34
N GLY A 545 30.91 3.11 31.65
CA GLY A 545 32.18 3.68 31.22
C GLY A 545 32.90 2.84 30.14
N GLY A 546 32.17 1.94 29.48
CA GLY A 546 32.68 0.95 28.53
C GLY A 546 32.97 1.50 27.13
N VAL A 547 33.05 2.82 26.94
CA VAL A 547 33.35 3.47 25.66
C VAL A 547 34.41 4.55 25.87
N LYS A 548 35.51 4.46 25.12
CA LYS A 548 36.59 5.46 25.08
C LYS A 548 36.88 5.81 23.63
N LEU A 549 36.75 7.09 23.29
CA LEU A 549 36.87 7.59 21.92
C LEU A 549 38.12 8.45 21.77
N ASN A 550 38.53 8.66 20.51
CA ASN A 550 39.56 9.60 20.08
C ASN A 550 40.95 9.34 20.64
N LEU A 551 41.33 8.06 20.77
CA LEU A 551 42.64 7.67 21.29
C LEU A 551 43.70 7.83 20.19
N GLN A 552 44.69 8.67 20.42
CA GLN A 552 45.66 9.15 19.43
C GLN A 552 46.94 8.32 19.36
N ASN A 553 47.20 7.49 20.37
CA ASN A 553 48.44 6.73 20.48
C ASN A 553 48.30 5.49 21.36
N ALA A 554 49.33 4.64 21.36
CA ALA A 554 49.38 3.39 22.10
C ALA A 554 49.30 3.56 23.64
N SER A 555 49.73 4.70 24.19
CA SER A 555 49.66 4.96 25.63
C SER A 555 48.22 5.18 26.08
N GLU A 556 47.49 6.02 25.34
CA GLU A 556 46.07 6.29 25.58
C GLU A 556 45.23 5.02 25.43
N VAL A 557 45.52 4.17 24.43
CA VAL A 557 44.86 2.85 24.27
C VAL A 557 45.06 1.96 25.51
N ARG A 558 46.28 1.94 26.06
CA ARG A 558 46.60 1.15 27.26
C ARG A 558 45.80 1.59 28.47
N GLU A 559 45.73 2.90 28.70
CA GLU A 559 45.01 3.50 29.83
C GLU A 559 43.51 3.26 29.67
N ALA A 560 42.95 3.59 28.50
CA ALA A 560 41.54 3.39 28.17
C ALA A 560 41.09 1.92 28.34
N PHE A 561 41.89 0.94 27.90
CA PHE A 561 41.54 -0.47 28.08
C PHE A 561 41.41 -0.85 29.56
N ARG A 562 42.35 -0.39 30.40
CA ARG A 562 42.32 -0.66 31.85
C ARG A 562 41.13 0.01 32.52
N GLU A 563 40.86 1.27 32.18
CA GLU A 563 39.70 2.01 32.69
C GLU A 563 38.38 1.34 32.33
N ILE A 564 38.21 0.88 31.09
CA ILE A 564 37.01 0.15 30.66
C ILE A 564 36.83 -1.13 31.49
N MET A 565 37.88 -1.96 31.59
CA MET A 565 37.80 -3.22 32.33
C MET A 565 37.54 -3.00 33.83
N GLN A 566 38.09 -1.94 34.40
CA GLN A 566 37.84 -1.57 35.80
C GLN A 566 36.41 -1.07 35.99
N GLY A 567 35.93 -0.13 35.17
CA GLY A 567 34.58 0.41 35.25
C GLY A 567 33.49 -0.65 35.08
N VAL A 568 33.70 -1.61 34.19
CA VAL A 568 32.80 -2.76 34.02
C VAL A 568 32.82 -3.66 35.25
N LYS A 569 33.99 -3.92 35.85
CA LYS A 569 34.09 -4.73 37.07
C LYS A 569 33.40 -4.07 38.27
N GLU A 570 33.43 -2.75 38.36
CA GLU A 570 32.80 -1.98 39.44
C GLU A 570 31.28 -1.89 39.26
N SER A 571 30.82 -1.62 38.04
CA SER A 571 29.39 -1.37 37.75
C SER A 571 28.60 -2.61 37.38
N ALA A 572 29.26 -3.68 36.91
CA ALA A 572 28.64 -4.89 36.40
C ALA A 572 29.55 -6.14 36.60
N ALA A 573 29.89 -6.43 37.86
CA ALA A 573 30.87 -7.46 38.22
C ALA A 573 30.56 -8.88 37.67
N ASP A 574 29.28 -9.22 37.51
CA ASP A 574 28.81 -10.52 37.03
C ASP A 574 28.63 -10.58 35.50
N ALA A 575 28.89 -9.48 34.77
CA ALA A 575 28.74 -9.44 33.33
C ALA A 575 29.81 -10.28 32.62
N ARG A 576 29.40 -11.11 31.67
CA ARG A 576 30.33 -11.84 30.80
C ARG A 576 31.02 -10.85 29.87
N VAL A 577 32.35 -10.79 29.90
CA VAL A 577 33.14 -9.92 29.03
C VAL A 577 33.90 -10.78 28.04
N TYR A 578 33.66 -10.58 26.74
CA TYR A 578 34.37 -11.26 25.66
C TYR A 578 35.64 -10.52 25.22
N GLY A 579 35.81 -9.27 25.64
CA GLY A 579 37.00 -8.46 25.38
C GLY A 579 36.64 -6.99 25.17
N VAL A 580 37.52 -6.25 24.52
CA VAL A 580 37.30 -4.85 24.11
C VAL A 580 37.44 -4.77 22.60
N THR A 581 36.44 -4.24 21.90
CA THR A 581 36.55 -3.94 20.47
C THR A 581 37.41 -2.71 20.26
N VAL A 582 38.37 -2.82 19.36
CA VAL A 582 39.20 -1.72 18.84
C VAL A 582 38.68 -1.43 17.44
N GLY A 583 38.20 -0.21 17.21
CA GLY A 583 37.69 0.24 15.92
C GLY A 583 38.38 1.52 15.47
N LYS A 584 38.76 1.59 14.19
CA LYS A 584 39.27 2.83 13.60
C LYS A 584 38.17 3.90 13.67
N MET A 585 38.50 5.10 14.16
CA MET A 585 37.57 6.22 14.08
C MET A 585 37.48 6.75 12.66
N SER A 586 36.28 7.18 12.26
CA SER A 586 36.08 7.81 10.97
C SER A 586 36.90 9.09 10.85
N ASP A 587 37.79 9.12 9.87
CA ASP A 587 38.67 10.23 9.49
C ASP A 587 37.94 11.30 8.64
N LYS A 588 36.62 11.17 8.49
CA LYS A 588 35.76 12.06 7.71
C LYS A 588 35.57 13.40 8.41
N VAL A 589 36.41 14.38 8.09
CA VAL A 589 36.37 15.76 8.64
C VAL A 589 35.02 16.46 8.42
N HIS A 590 34.29 16.09 7.36
CA HIS A 590 32.96 16.62 7.04
C HIS A 590 31.83 15.59 7.28
N GLY A 591 32.10 14.60 8.13
CA GLY A 591 31.16 13.53 8.46
C GLY A 591 29.90 14.06 9.13
N ARG A 592 28.76 13.65 8.58
CA ARG A 592 27.41 13.90 9.11
C ARG A 592 26.85 12.59 9.63
N GLU A 593 26.27 12.61 10.83
CA GLU A 593 25.72 11.41 11.47
C GLU A 593 24.26 11.20 11.06
N LEU A 594 23.98 10.03 10.49
CA LEU A 594 22.65 9.54 10.19
C LEU A 594 22.33 8.29 11.02
N TYR A 595 21.04 8.02 11.17
CA TYR A 595 20.50 6.79 11.75
C TYR A 595 19.81 5.99 10.65
N VAL A 596 20.11 4.69 10.56
CA VAL A 596 19.32 3.73 9.76
C VAL A 596 18.86 2.60 10.66
N GLY A 597 17.55 2.44 10.76
CA GLY A 597 16.90 1.47 11.63
C GLY A 597 16.02 0.48 10.88
N VAL A 598 15.86 -0.71 11.43
CA VAL A 598 14.85 -1.70 11.07
C VAL A 598 14.13 -2.12 12.32
N PHE A 599 12.81 -2.22 12.26
CA PHE A 599 12.00 -2.84 13.30
C PHE A 599 10.87 -3.65 12.66
N ARG A 600 10.28 -4.57 13.42
CA ARG A 600 9.16 -5.40 12.95
C ARG A 600 7.84 -4.90 13.53
N ASP A 601 7.06 -4.24 12.68
CA ASP A 601 5.68 -3.84 12.97
C ASP A 601 4.77 -5.09 13.09
N PRO A 602 3.85 -5.13 14.06
CA PRO A 602 2.98 -6.28 14.28
C PRO A 602 2.00 -6.54 13.12
N VAL A 603 1.68 -5.53 12.31
CA VAL A 603 0.78 -5.66 11.15
C VAL A 603 1.60 -5.86 9.87
N PHE A 604 2.49 -4.92 9.55
CA PHE A 604 3.15 -4.88 8.24
C PHE A 604 4.48 -5.65 8.17
N GLY A 605 4.93 -6.25 9.27
CA GLY A 605 6.21 -6.94 9.32
C GLY A 605 7.36 -5.94 9.32
N PRO A 606 8.46 -6.18 8.59
CA PRO A 606 9.63 -5.34 8.72
C PRO A 606 9.44 -3.95 8.11
N VAL A 607 10.01 -2.95 8.77
CA VAL A 607 9.91 -1.53 8.44
C VAL A 607 11.29 -0.91 8.52
N ILE A 608 11.65 -0.06 7.55
CA ILE A 608 12.94 0.66 7.53
C ILE A 608 12.70 2.11 7.94
N SER A 609 13.59 2.63 8.77
CA SER A 609 13.60 4.03 9.19
C SER A 609 14.94 4.71 8.90
N LEU A 610 14.89 5.99 8.56
CA LEU A 610 16.05 6.87 8.39
C LEU A 610 15.83 8.16 9.16
N GLY A 611 16.87 8.69 9.77
CA GLY A 611 16.83 9.97 10.45
C GLY A 611 18.21 10.57 10.69
N MET A 612 18.24 11.67 11.45
CA MET A 612 19.50 12.16 12.04
C MET A 612 20.04 11.13 13.04
N GLY A 613 21.36 10.92 13.01
CA GLY A 613 22.07 10.00 13.91
C GLY A 613 22.63 10.67 15.16
N GLY A 614 23.35 9.90 15.96
CA GLY A 614 24.02 10.35 17.17
C GLY A 614 23.24 10.07 18.45
N THR A 615 23.44 10.88 19.48
CA THR A 615 22.83 10.68 20.82
C THR A 615 21.46 11.35 20.96
N MET A 616 21.09 12.25 20.06
CA MET A 616 19.85 13.05 20.15
C MET A 616 18.69 12.53 19.28
N VAL A 617 18.80 11.31 18.73
CA VAL A 617 17.81 10.74 17.78
C VAL A 617 16.39 10.76 18.36
N GLU A 618 16.24 10.35 19.62
CA GLU A 618 14.93 10.28 20.31
C GLU A 618 14.31 11.67 20.58
N VAL A 619 15.14 12.72 20.68
CA VAL A 619 14.70 14.08 21.05
C VAL A 619 14.35 14.92 19.82
N ILE A 620 15.09 14.77 18.71
CA ILE A 620 14.91 15.58 17.50
C ILE A 620 13.71 15.10 16.68
N ALA A 621 13.31 13.83 16.82
CA ALA A 621 12.18 13.20 16.13
C ALA A 621 12.18 13.40 14.60
N ASP A 622 13.37 13.54 14.00
CA ASP A 622 13.55 13.60 12.55
C ASP A 622 13.66 12.19 11.99
N LYS A 623 12.51 11.58 11.67
CA LYS A 623 12.41 10.20 11.21
C LYS A 623 11.52 10.10 9.97
N ALA A 624 12.00 9.40 8.96
CA ALA A 624 11.22 8.95 7.81
C ALA A 624 11.16 7.43 7.82
N VAL A 625 9.98 6.88 7.48
CA VAL A 625 9.70 5.45 7.52
C VAL A 625 9.22 4.96 6.16
N SER A 626 9.64 3.77 5.76
CA SER A 626 9.17 3.10 4.55
C SER A 626 9.09 1.59 4.71
N LEU A 627 8.18 0.96 3.97
CA LEU A 627 8.14 -0.49 3.85
C LEU A 627 9.15 -0.96 2.80
N PRO A 628 9.96 -2.00 3.10
CA PRO A 628 10.69 -2.74 2.09
C PRO A 628 9.71 -3.50 1.18
N PRO A 629 10.11 -3.82 -0.06
CA PRO A 629 11.40 -3.53 -0.68
C PRO A 629 11.55 -2.07 -1.16
N LEU A 630 12.76 -1.52 -1.06
CA LEU A 630 13.13 -0.18 -1.53
C LEU A 630 13.78 -0.21 -2.92
N ASN A 631 13.66 0.91 -3.64
CA ASN A 631 14.43 1.23 -4.83
C ASN A 631 15.06 2.62 -4.66
N ARG A 632 15.89 3.07 -5.62
CA ARG A 632 16.58 4.38 -5.53
C ARG A 632 15.59 5.53 -5.33
N TYR A 633 14.45 5.53 -6.03
CA TYR A 633 13.43 6.55 -5.89
C TYR A 633 12.81 6.56 -4.48
N LEU A 634 12.49 5.39 -3.91
CA LEU A 634 11.95 5.27 -2.56
C LEU A 634 12.97 5.68 -1.50
N ALA A 635 14.23 5.28 -1.65
CA ALA A 635 15.33 5.69 -0.78
C ALA A 635 15.52 7.21 -0.81
N ARG A 636 15.58 7.82 -2.01
CA ARG A 636 15.64 9.28 -2.18
C ARG A 636 14.46 9.99 -1.54
N THR A 637 13.25 9.46 -1.74
CA THR A 637 12.04 10.01 -1.14
C THR A 637 12.11 9.97 0.38
N MET A 638 12.62 8.88 0.96
CA MET A 638 12.80 8.74 2.40
C MET A 638 13.81 9.76 2.93
N ILE A 639 14.94 9.95 2.23
CA ILE A 639 15.93 10.98 2.55
C ILE A 639 15.29 12.37 2.54
N ASN A 640 14.63 12.75 1.44
CA ASN A 640 14.05 14.09 1.25
C ASN A 640 12.95 14.47 2.26
N LYS A 641 12.33 13.49 2.91
CA LYS A 641 11.32 13.71 3.98
C LYS A 641 11.95 14.08 5.32
N THR A 642 13.22 13.78 5.53
CA THR A 642 13.94 14.13 6.75
C THR A 642 14.46 15.57 6.69
N ARG A 643 14.64 16.18 7.85
CA ARG A 643 15.40 17.43 8.00
C ARG A 643 16.89 17.19 7.73
N ALA A 644 17.37 15.95 7.93
CA ALA A 644 18.71 15.52 7.55
C ALA A 644 19.02 15.76 6.06
N ALA A 645 18.02 15.76 5.16
CA ALA A 645 18.23 16.12 3.75
C ALA A 645 18.92 17.49 3.58
N LYS A 646 18.48 18.49 4.35
CA LYS A 646 19.09 19.84 4.32
C LYS A 646 20.51 19.85 4.87
N LEU A 647 20.85 18.94 5.78
CA LEU A 647 22.21 18.81 6.30
C LEU A 647 23.14 18.17 5.27
N LEU A 648 22.64 17.27 4.42
CA LEU A 648 23.40 16.61 3.37
C LEU A 648 23.75 17.54 2.20
N GLU A 649 23.03 18.65 2.03
CA GLU A 649 23.35 19.72 1.07
C GLU A 649 24.63 20.49 1.46
N PRO A 650 25.21 21.29 0.55
CA PRO A 650 26.30 22.20 0.89
C PRO A 650 25.90 23.13 2.02
N PHE A 651 26.67 23.12 3.11
CA PHE A 651 26.41 23.97 4.26
C PHE A 651 27.69 24.60 4.77
N ARG A 652 27.75 25.93 4.78
CA ARG A 652 28.93 26.73 5.16
C ARG A 652 30.17 26.29 4.36
N LYS A 653 31.15 25.66 5.03
CA LYS A 653 32.41 25.16 4.45
C LYS A 653 32.39 23.66 4.17
N MET A 654 31.25 22.98 4.38
CA MET A 654 31.11 21.55 4.14
C MET A 654 30.54 21.33 2.73
N PRO A 655 31.23 20.55 1.87
CA PRO A 655 30.69 20.12 0.58
C PRO A 655 29.40 19.28 0.74
N ALA A 656 28.63 19.13 -0.33
CA ALA A 656 27.49 18.20 -0.33
C ALA A 656 27.95 16.77 0.01
N ALA A 657 27.19 16.08 0.85
CA ALA A 657 27.40 14.65 1.11
C ALA A 657 27.10 13.81 -0.13
N ASN A 658 27.72 12.64 -0.22
CA ASN A 658 27.40 11.64 -1.23
C ASN A 658 26.06 10.97 -0.91
N ILE A 659 24.98 11.52 -1.45
CA ILE A 659 23.63 11.00 -1.20
C ILE A 659 23.44 9.61 -1.85
N GLU A 660 24.13 9.32 -2.95
CA GLU A 660 24.06 7.99 -3.58
C GLU A 660 24.61 6.89 -2.67
N ALA A 661 25.61 7.20 -1.85
CA ALA A 661 26.11 6.26 -0.85
C ALA A 661 25.05 5.95 0.23
N VAL A 662 24.25 6.94 0.63
CA VAL A 662 23.12 6.73 1.58
C VAL A 662 22.04 5.87 0.93
N GLU A 663 21.70 6.14 -0.34
CA GLU A 663 20.77 5.31 -1.10
C GLU A 663 21.25 3.85 -1.17
N ALA A 664 22.53 3.64 -1.49
CA ALA A 664 23.11 2.29 -1.56
C ALA A 664 22.98 1.55 -0.22
N VAL A 665 23.27 2.20 0.92
CA VAL A 665 23.05 1.59 2.24
C VAL A 665 21.59 1.21 2.45
N LEU A 666 20.64 2.11 2.13
CA LEU A 666 19.20 1.82 2.29
C LEU A 666 18.72 0.67 1.40
N LEU A 667 19.26 0.56 0.18
CA LEU A 667 18.97 -0.56 -0.73
C LEU A 667 19.50 -1.88 -0.17
N HIS A 668 20.75 -1.91 0.30
CA HIS A 668 21.33 -3.11 0.91
C HIS A 668 20.61 -3.53 2.20
N VAL A 669 20.22 -2.56 3.03
CA VAL A 669 19.37 -2.84 4.21
C VAL A 669 18.03 -3.41 3.78
N SER A 670 17.42 -2.88 2.72
CA SER A 670 16.18 -3.44 2.19
C SER A 670 16.33 -4.86 1.67
N GLU A 671 17.42 -5.18 0.97
CA GLU A 671 17.69 -6.54 0.50
C GLU A 671 17.92 -7.50 1.67
N MET A 672 18.70 -7.08 2.67
CA MET A 672 18.94 -7.83 3.90
C MET A 672 17.65 -8.19 4.62
N VAL A 673 16.72 -7.25 4.75
CA VAL A 673 15.43 -7.47 5.40
C VAL A 673 14.53 -8.42 4.61
N CYS A 674 14.55 -8.33 3.27
CA CYS A 674 13.80 -9.24 2.40
C CYS A 674 14.30 -10.69 2.53
N GLU A 675 15.62 -10.88 2.55
CA GLU A 675 16.25 -12.21 2.52
C GLU A 675 16.42 -12.85 3.91
N LEU A 676 16.37 -12.06 5.00
CA LEU A 676 16.57 -12.55 6.37
C LEU A 676 15.31 -12.42 7.25
N PRO A 677 14.35 -13.36 7.17
CA PRO A 677 13.11 -13.33 7.97
C PRO A 677 13.31 -13.43 9.49
N TRP A 678 14.50 -13.84 9.95
CA TRP A 678 14.89 -13.88 11.36
C TRP A 678 15.13 -12.49 11.97
N LEU A 679 15.51 -11.51 11.15
CA LEU A 679 15.81 -10.14 11.59
C LEU A 679 14.56 -9.51 12.24
N GLN A 680 14.70 -9.06 13.48
CA GLN A 680 13.64 -8.37 14.23
C GLN A 680 13.90 -6.88 14.34
N GLU A 681 15.15 -6.52 14.62
CA GLU A 681 15.58 -5.16 14.87
C GLU A 681 17.00 -4.98 14.34
N MET A 682 17.28 -3.82 13.75
CA MET A 682 18.64 -3.40 13.44
C MET A 682 18.77 -1.90 13.65
N ASP A 683 19.84 -1.46 14.30
CA ASP A 683 20.21 -0.06 14.41
C ASP A 683 21.63 0.16 13.88
N ILE A 684 21.77 1.00 12.86
CA ILE A 684 23.06 1.56 12.42
C ILE A 684 23.11 2.99 12.97
N ASN A 685 23.88 3.18 14.05
CA ASN A 685 24.00 4.49 14.71
C ASN A 685 25.39 4.72 15.33
N PRO A 686 26.22 5.64 14.79
CA PRO A 686 25.96 6.46 13.61
C PRO A 686 26.36 5.76 12.29
N LEU A 687 25.60 6.05 11.24
CA LEU A 687 26.06 6.00 9.85
C LEU A 687 26.69 7.35 9.52
N ILE A 688 28.01 7.40 9.31
CA ILE A 688 28.71 8.66 9.00
C ILE A 688 28.83 8.85 7.50
N VAL A 689 28.41 10.02 7.00
CA VAL A 689 28.39 10.35 5.56
C VAL A 689 29.11 11.66 5.28
N ASP A 690 29.97 11.68 4.26
CA ASP A 690 30.63 12.86 3.71
C ASP A 690 30.54 12.88 2.17
N GLU A 691 31.29 13.74 1.48
CA GLU A 691 31.37 13.81 0.02
C GLU A 691 31.96 12.56 -0.65
N ASN A 692 32.67 11.71 0.09
CA ASN A 692 33.36 10.53 -0.41
C ASN A 692 32.57 9.23 -0.21
N GLY A 693 31.59 9.21 0.70
CA GLY A 693 30.71 8.06 0.90
C GLY A 693 30.18 7.92 2.33
N ALA A 694 29.57 6.76 2.60
CA ALA A 694 28.95 6.41 3.87
C ALA A 694 29.68 5.25 4.56
N VAL A 695 29.73 5.24 5.89
CA VAL A 695 30.31 4.14 6.69
C VAL A 695 29.55 3.93 8.00
N ALA A 696 29.18 2.69 8.28
CA ALA A 696 28.56 2.26 9.53
C ALA A 696 29.63 2.13 10.63
N VAL A 697 29.52 2.95 11.67
CA VAL A 697 30.49 2.98 12.78
C VAL A 697 30.08 2.02 13.90
N ASP A 698 28.79 1.97 14.18
CA ASP A 698 28.19 1.04 15.14
C ASP A 698 26.97 0.37 14.53
N ALA A 699 26.70 -0.84 15.00
CA ALA A 699 25.57 -1.64 14.57
C ALA A 699 25.08 -2.53 15.70
N ARG A 700 23.77 -2.57 15.90
CA ARG A 700 23.10 -3.50 16.79
C ARG A 700 22.09 -4.29 15.98
N VAL A 701 22.08 -5.61 16.13
CA VAL A 701 21.14 -6.50 15.43
C VAL A 701 20.49 -7.45 16.42
N VAL A 702 19.16 -7.57 16.33
CA VAL A 702 18.35 -8.53 17.09
C VAL A 702 17.67 -9.48 16.12
N VAL A 703 17.76 -10.77 16.42
CA VAL A 703 17.17 -11.87 15.65
C VAL A 703 16.26 -12.71 16.53
N ASN A 704 15.32 -13.41 15.90
CA ASN A 704 14.46 -14.37 16.59
C ASN A 704 14.17 -15.57 15.70
N TYR A 705 13.70 -16.65 16.30
CA TYR A 705 13.26 -17.84 15.58
C TYR A 705 12.15 -17.46 14.59
N TYR A 706 12.29 -17.95 13.37
CA TYR A 706 11.30 -17.82 12.31
C TYR A 706 10.79 -19.20 11.94
N THR A 707 9.48 -19.38 11.90
CA THR A 707 8.85 -20.61 11.39
C THR A 707 8.71 -20.45 9.88
N PRO A 708 9.44 -21.23 9.05
CA PRO A 708 9.32 -21.13 7.61
C PRO A 708 7.89 -21.45 7.16
N GLY A 709 7.29 -20.56 6.39
CA GLY A 709 6.05 -20.83 5.65
C GLY A 709 6.34 -21.49 4.31
N ALA A 710 5.28 -21.85 3.57
CA ALA A 710 5.40 -22.31 2.19
C ALA A 710 5.98 -21.22 1.26
N ASP A 711 5.64 -19.94 1.52
CA ASP A 711 6.14 -18.80 0.76
C ASP A 711 7.41 -18.19 1.40
N ARG A 712 8.45 -18.02 0.59
CA ARG A 712 9.77 -17.48 0.96
C ARG A 712 9.67 -16.11 1.63
N TYR A 713 8.77 -15.26 1.16
CA TYR A 713 8.66 -13.89 1.61
C TYR A 713 7.50 -13.65 2.57
N ALA A 714 6.87 -14.69 3.14
CA ALA A 714 5.64 -14.57 3.93
C ALA A 714 5.71 -13.55 5.10
N HIS A 715 6.91 -13.17 5.55
CA HIS A 715 7.12 -12.12 6.56
C HIS A 715 6.94 -10.68 6.04
N MET A 716 6.83 -10.48 4.73
CA MET A 716 6.76 -9.18 4.06
C MET A 716 5.32 -8.79 3.76
N ALA A 717 4.95 -7.51 3.98
CA ALA A 717 3.66 -6.98 3.55
C ALA A 717 3.59 -6.67 2.04
N ILE A 718 4.73 -6.36 1.41
CA ILE A 718 4.85 -6.15 -0.04
C ILE A 718 5.77 -7.24 -0.59
N TYR A 719 5.29 -8.00 -1.58
CA TYR A 719 6.06 -9.09 -2.19
C TYR A 719 7.29 -8.52 -2.95
N PRO A 720 8.53 -8.92 -2.59
CA PRO A 720 9.73 -8.49 -3.30
C PRO A 720 9.82 -8.99 -4.74
N TYR A 721 10.61 -8.35 -5.59
CA TYR A 721 10.93 -8.93 -6.90
C TYR A 721 11.57 -10.32 -6.70
N PRO A 722 11.02 -11.42 -7.27
CA PRO A 722 11.51 -12.75 -6.97
C PRO A 722 12.78 -13.07 -7.78
N THR A 723 13.91 -12.49 -7.35
CA THR A 723 15.22 -12.62 -8.01
C THR A 723 15.68 -14.07 -8.14
N HIS A 724 15.29 -14.93 -7.20
CA HIS A 724 15.59 -16.37 -7.23
C HIS A 724 14.94 -17.12 -8.42
N LEU A 725 13.98 -16.52 -9.12
CA LEU A 725 13.37 -17.07 -10.34
C LEU A 725 14.08 -16.61 -11.63
N VAL A 726 15.11 -15.77 -11.52
CA VAL A 726 15.91 -15.34 -12.67
C VAL A 726 16.86 -16.49 -13.07
N GLU A 727 16.73 -16.92 -14.32
CA GLU A 727 17.52 -18.02 -14.87
C GLU A 727 18.20 -17.55 -16.16
N LYS A 728 19.49 -17.83 -16.30
CA LYS A 728 20.22 -17.69 -17.56
C LYS A 728 20.17 -19.01 -18.32
N TRP A 729 19.88 -18.93 -19.61
CA TRP A 729 19.77 -20.08 -20.50
C TRP A 729 20.46 -19.76 -21.82
N GLU A 730 21.53 -20.49 -22.12
CA GLU A 730 22.23 -20.39 -23.40
C GLU A 730 21.62 -21.40 -24.39
N LEU A 731 21.25 -20.92 -25.58
CA LEU A 731 20.74 -21.76 -26.66
C LEU A 731 21.88 -22.49 -27.38
N PRO A 732 21.59 -23.60 -28.11
CA PRO A 732 22.62 -24.33 -28.86
C PRO A 732 23.34 -23.50 -29.95
N ASP A 733 22.75 -22.37 -30.37
CA ASP A 733 23.33 -21.44 -31.33
C ASP A 733 24.21 -20.34 -30.67
N GLY A 734 24.39 -20.40 -29.34
CA GLY A 734 25.14 -19.43 -28.55
C GLY A 734 24.36 -18.18 -28.15
N THR A 735 23.05 -18.11 -28.44
CA THR A 735 22.22 -16.98 -28.01
C THR A 735 21.97 -17.05 -26.50
N ASP A 736 22.33 -15.98 -25.78
CA ASP A 736 22.01 -15.81 -24.38
C ASP A 736 20.55 -15.37 -24.18
N VAL A 737 19.81 -16.17 -23.39
CA VAL A 737 18.44 -15.88 -22.98
C VAL A 737 18.40 -15.73 -21.47
N THR A 738 17.74 -14.69 -20.98
CA THR A 738 17.36 -14.55 -19.57
C THR A 738 15.87 -14.80 -19.41
N ILE A 739 15.51 -15.81 -18.61
CA ILE A 739 14.14 -16.00 -18.15
C ILE A 739 14.00 -15.32 -16.80
N ARG A 740 13.05 -14.39 -16.68
CA ARG A 740 12.87 -13.64 -15.44
C ARG A 740 11.42 -13.21 -15.25
N PRO A 741 10.99 -12.94 -14.00
CA PRO A 741 9.73 -12.27 -13.75
C PRO A 741 9.66 -10.90 -14.45
N ILE A 742 8.50 -10.58 -15.03
CA ILE A 742 8.21 -9.28 -15.68
C ILE A 742 8.22 -8.16 -14.65
N ARG A 743 8.55 -6.94 -15.05
CA ARG A 743 8.60 -5.74 -14.21
C ARG A 743 7.84 -4.60 -14.90
N PRO A 744 7.41 -3.54 -14.19
CA PRO A 744 6.74 -2.40 -14.82
C PRO A 744 7.56 -1.73 -15.92
N GLU A 745 8.89 -1.73 -15.80
CA GLU A 745 9.81 -1.15 -16.79
C GLU A 745 9.77 -1.89 -18.14
N ASP A 746 9.28 -3.13 -18.15
CA ASP A 746 9.09 -3.92 -19.38
C ASP A 746 7.86 -3.47 -20.19
N ALA A 747 7.15 -2.42 -19.78
CA ALA A 747 5.91 -1.96 -20.42
C ALA A 747 6.05 -1.75 -21.94
N ASP A 748 7.14 -1.12 -22.39
CA ASP A 748 7.34 -0.87 -23.82
C ASP A 748 7.81 -2.13 -24.56
N MET A 749 8.57 -3.00 -23.89
CA MET A 749 8.97 -4.31 -24.41
C MET A 749 7.76 -5.23 -24.61
N GLU A 750 6.86 -5.31 -23.62
CA GLU A 750 5.61 -6.11 -23.68
C GLU A 750 4.65 -5.56 -24.74
N LYS A 751 4.53 -4.23 -24.88
CA LYS A 751 3.77 -3.62 -25.99
C LYS A 751 4.34 -4.01 -27.35
N GLY A 752 5.66 -3.88 -27.50
CA GLY A 752 6.37 -4.24 -28.73
C GLY A 752 6.18 -5.72 -29.07
N PHE A 753 6.33 -6.58 -28.07
CA PHE A 753 6.12 -8.02 -28.19
C PHE A 753 4.71 -8.35 -28.68
N VAL A 754 3.66 -7.86 -28.01
CA VAL A 754 2.27 -8.16 -28.42
C VAL A 754 1.93 -7.57 -29.78
N LYS A 755 2.42 -6.36 -30.09
CA LYS A 755 2.20 -5.73 -31.40
C LYS A 755 2.78 -6.56 -32.55
N ASN A 756 3.94 -7.18 -32.34
CA ASN A 756 4.67 -7.94 -33.35
C ASN A 756 4.21 -9.41 -33.51
N LEU A 757 3.28 -9.88 -32.68
CA LEU A 757 2.65 -11.19 -32.87
C LEU A 757 1.81 -11.23 -34.15
N SER A 758 1.71 -12.41 -34.77
CA SER A 758 0.71 -12.65 -35.82
C SER A 758 -0.72 -12.52 -35.28
N GLU A 759 -1.68 -12.19 -36.14
CA GLU A 759 -3.10 -12.11 -35.75
C GLU A 759 -3.62 -13.46 -35.21
N GLU A 760 -3.11 -14.59 -35.73
CA GLU A 760 -3.40 -15.92 -35.23
C GLU A 760 -2.88 -16.12 -33.80
N SER A 761 -1.61 -15.79 -33.54
CA SER A 761 -1.03 -15.86 -32.19
C SER A 761 -1.74 -14.95 -31.18
N LYS A 762 -2.18 -13.75 -31.60
CA LYS A 762 -3.00 -12.86 -30.75
C LYS A 762 -4.37 -13.46 -30.47
N TYR A 763 -5.05 -13.98 -31.49
CA TYR A 763 -6.35 -14.60 -31.34
C TYR A 763 -6.29 -15.82 -30.39
N PHE A 764 -5.29 -16.69 -30.56
CA PHE A 764 -5.10 -17.83 -29.66
C PHE A 764 -4.77 -17.42 -28.22
N ARG A 765 -4.04 -16.31 -28.02
CA ARG A 765 -3.65 -15.85 -26.68
C ARG A 765 -4.78 -15.13 -25.94
N PHE A 766 -5.58 -14.33 -26.64
CA PHE A 766 -6.57 -13.43 -26.03
C PHE A 766 -8.02 -13.83 -26.28
N MET A 767 -8.27 -14.81 -27.15
CA MET A 767 -9.60 -15.25 -27.58
C MET A 767 -10.50 -14.12 -28.12
N GLN A 768 -9.88 -13.02 -28.55
CA GLN A 768 -10.52 -11.85 -29.14
C GLN A 768 -9.55 -11.18 -30.11
N ASN A 769 -10.10 -10.45 -31.09
CA ASN A 769 -9.28 -9.64 -32.00
C ASN A 769 -8.69 -8.46 -31.23
N LEU A 770 -7.38 -8.46 -31.07
CA LEU A 770 -6.62 -7.44 -30.36
C LEU A 770 -5.51 -6.95 -31.28
N HIS A 771 -5.53 -5.68 -31.67
CA HIS A 771 -4.45 -5.12 -32.49
C HIS A 771 -3.25 -4.69 -31.63
N GLU A 772 -3.51 -4.00 -30.52
CA GLU A 772 -2.51 -3.49 -29.58
C GLU A 772 -3.05 -3.51 -28.14
N LEU A 773 -2.13 -3.45 -27.16
CA LEU A 773 -2.50 -3.35 -25.75
C LEU A 773 -3.00 -1.93 -25.43
N THR A 774 -4.18 -1.84 -24.83
CA THR A 774 -4.65 -0.57 -24.24
C THR A 774 -3.74 -0.16 -23.06
N PRO A 775 -3.68 1.13 -22.68
CA PRO A 775 -2.89 1.56 -21.52
C PRO A 775 -3.20 0.79 -20.23
N ILE A 776 -4.48 0.44 -20.03
CA ILE A 776 -4.93 -0.34 -18.87
C ILE A 776 -4.39 -1.78 -18.93
N MET A 777 -4.38 -2.39 -20.12
CA MET A 777 -3.85 -3.75 -20.30
C MET A 777 -2.33 -3.80 -20.09
N VAL A 778 -1.59 -2.78 -20.54
CA VAL A 778 -0.15 -2.68 -20.29
C VAL A 778 0.13 -2.68 -18.79
N VAL A 779 -0.57 -1.82 -18.04
CA VAL A 779 -0.45 -1.77 -16.58
C VAL A 779 -0.77 -3.13 -15.96
N ARG A 780 -1.86 -3.79 -16.38
CA ARG A 780 -2.26 -5.11 -15.88
C ARG A 780 -1.24 -6.20 -16.18
N PHE A 781 -0.51 -6.11 -17.29
CA PHE A 781 0.42 -7.15 -17.71
C PHE A 781 1.84 -6.98 -17.21
N THR A 782 2.29 -5.75 -16.96
CA THR A 782 3.67 -5.50 -16.49
C THR A 782 3.75 -5.15 -15.02
N GLN A 783 2.68 -4.60 -14.44
CA GLN A 783 2.61 -4.28 -13.03
C GLN A 783 1.83 -5.36 -12.29
N ILE A 784 2.34 -6.58 -12.28
CA ILE A 784 1.66 -7.68 -11.58
C ILE A 784 1.93 -7.64 -10.08
N ASP A 785 1.10 -8.33 -9.32
CA ASP A 785 1.37 -8.62 -7.92
C ASP A 785 1.92 -10.05 -7.81
N TYR A 786 3.21 -10.19 -7.48
CA TYR A 786 3.86 -11.50 -7.38
C TYR A 786 3.23 -12.43 -6.33
N ASP A 787 2.50 -11.87 -5.36
CA ASP A 787 1.76 -12.64 -4.37
C ASP A 787 0.49 -13.30 -4.93
N ARG A 788 -0.04 -12.84 -6.06
CA ARG A 788 -1.25 -13.42 -6.68
C ARG A 788 -1.02 -13.91 -8.10
N GLU A 789 -0.08 -13.32 -8.81
CA GLU A 789 0.20 -13.56 -10.21
C GLU A 789 1.70 -13.76 -10.41
N LEU A 790 2.09 -14.48 -11.45
CA LEU A 790 3.47 -14.52 -11.90
C LEU A 790 3.47 -14.47 -13.41
N ALA A 791 4.31 -13.63 -14.00
CA ALA A 791 4.58 -13.65 -15.42
C ALA A 791 6.10 -13.74 -15.63
N LEU A 792 6.54 -14.83 -16.24
CA LEU A 792 7.92 -15.06 -16.64
C LEU A 792 8.06 -14.68 -18.11
N ILE A 793 8.96 -13.74 -18.40
CA ILE A 793 9.35 -13.38 -19.75
C ILE A 793 10.69 -14.04 -20.09
N ALA A 794 10.80 -14.52 -21.32
CA ALA A 794 12.09 -14.87 -21.91
C ALA A 794 12.58 -13.67 -22.71
N VAL A 795 13.79 -13.21 -22.41
CA VAL A 795 14.45 -12.07 -23.06
C VAL A 795 15.72 -12.57 -23.70
N ALA A 796 15.83 -12.45 -25.02
CA ALA A 796 17.04 -12.74 -25.77
C ALA A 796 17.79 -11.44 -26.05
N GLN A 797 19.12 -11.48 -25.97
CA GLN A 797 19.95 -10.34 -26.31
C GLN A 797 20.26 -10.37 -27.81
N HIS A 798 19.80 -9.36 -28.56
CA HIS A 798 20.06 -9.24 -29.99
C HIS A 798 20.64 -7.86 -30.31
N GLU A 799 21.83 -7.80 -30.91
CA GLU A 799 22.51 -6.53 -31.24
C GLU A 799 22.62 -5.53 -30.06
N ASN A 800 22.85 -6.03 -28.84
CA ASN A 800 22.85 -5.27 -27.58
C ASN A 800 21.49 -4.66 -27.16
N VAL A 801 20.39 -5.13 -27.75
CA VAL A 801 19.03 -4.78 -27.35
C VAL A 801 18.33 -6.01 -26.78
N ASP A 802 17.68 -5.83 -25.63
CA ASP A 802 16.84 -6.85 -25.02
C ASP A 802 15.53 -7.00 -25.81
N VAL A 803 15.29 -8.19 -26.35
CA VAL A 803 14.07 -8.51 -27.09
C VAL A 803 13.31 -9.60 -26.36
N GLN A 804 12.05 -9.32 -26.02
CA GLN A 804 11.16 -10.31 -25.45
C GLN A 804 10.74 -11.33 -26.52
N VAL A 805 10.97 -12.61 -26.24
CA VAL A 805 10.72 -13.73 -27.18
C VAL A 805 9.51 -14.59 -26.77
N GLY A 806 9.11 -14.53 -25.50
CA GLY A 806 7.92 -15.23 -25.02
C GLY A 806 7.54 -14.82 -23.60
N VAL A 807 6.30 -15.12 -23.22
CA VAL A 807 5.79 -14.91 -21.87
C VAL A 807 4.85 -16.03 -21.46
N ALA A 808 5.08 -16.56 -20.26
CA ALA A 808 4.16 -17.47 -19.59
C ALA A 808 3.73 -16.83 -18.27
N ARG A 809 2.46 -16.94 -17.91
CA ARG A 809 1.95 -16.37 -16.66
C ARG A 809 0.91 -17.25 -16.02
N TYR A 810 0.75 -17.13 -14.69
CA TYR A 810 -0.40 -17.63 -13.98
C TYR A 810 -1.04 -16.54 -13.11
N SER A 811 -2.34 -16.69 -12.85
CA SER A 811 -3.07 -15.96 -11.82
C SER A 811 -3.66 -16.97 -10.83
N THR A 812 -3.47 -16.74 -9.54
CA THR A 812 -3.97 -17.62 -8.48
C THR A 812 -5.49 -17.46 -8.36
N ASN A 813 -6.20 -18.59 -8.31
CA ASN A 813 -7.63 -18.59 -8.13
C ASN A 813 -7.99 -18.30 -6.67
N PRO A 814 -9.22 -17.83 -6.39
CA PRO A 814 -9.64 -17.48 -5.02
C PRO A 814 -9.60 -18.64 -4.02
N ASP A 815 -9.58 -19.89 -4.48
CA ASP A 815 -9.42 -21.07 -3.62
C ASP A 815 -8.03 -21.17 -2.97
N GLY A 816 -7.04 -20.40 -3.46
CA GLY A 816 -5.66 -20.42 -2.98
C GLY A 816 -4.90 -21.71 -3.28
N GLU A 817 -5.52 -22.67 -3.98
CA GLU A 817 -4.94 -23.98 -4.29
C GLU A 817 -4.70 -24.17 -5.78
N THR A 818 -5.44 -23.45 -6.62
CA THR A 818 -5.38 -23.58 -8.07
C THR A 818 -4.95 -22.27 -8.74
N CYS A 819 -4.39 -22.37 -9.95
CA CYS A 819 -4.07 -21.19 -10.75
C CYS A 819 -4.39 -21.38 -12.23
N GLU A 820 -4.79 -20.30 -12.88
CA GLU A 820 -5.03 -20.25 -14.32
C GLU A 820 -3.77 -19.78 -15.04
N PHE A 821 -3.30 -20.50 -16.06
CA PHE A 821 -2.12 -20.12 -16.84
C PHE A 821 -2.47 -19.54 -18.20
N ALA A 822 -1.52 -18.79 -18.75
CA ALA A 822 -1.50 -18.45 -20.15
C ALA A 822 -0.08 -18.31 -20.70
N LEU A 823 0.09 -18.63 -21.98
CA LEU A 823 1.40 -18.71 -22.63
C LEU A 823 1.33 -18.17 -24.06
N VAL A 824 2.36 -17.43 -24.47
CA VAL A 824 2.59 -17.08 -25.86
C VAL A 824 4.10 -16.95 -26.13
N VAL A 825 4.52 -17.40 -27.31
CA VAL A 825 5.90 -17.27 -27.81
C VAL A 825 5.83 -16.57 -29.16
N SER A 826 6.74 -15.62 -29.39
CA SER A 826 6.86 -14.89 -30.66
C SER A 826 6.96 -15.87 -31.82
N ASP A 827 6.27 -15.57 -32.92
CA ASP A 827 6.16 -16.45 -34.08
C ASP A 827 7.53 -16.90 -34.62
N GLN A 828 8.55 -16.02 -34.58
CA GLN A 828 9.92 -16.30 -35.04
C GLN A 828 10.67 -17.32 -34.16
N TRP A 829 10.28 -17.43 -32.89
CA TRP A 829 10.96 -18.24 -31.87
C TRP A 829 10.19 -19.53 -31.55
N GLN A 830 9.06 -19.77 -32.20
CA GLN A 830 8.33 -21.03 -32.08
C GLN A 830 9.20 -22.21 -32.56
N GLY A 831 9.02 -23.39 -31.97
CA GLY A 831 9.83 -24.57 -32.28
C GLY A 831 11.18 -24.68 -31.55
N HIS A 832 11.65 -23.60 -30.89
CA HIS A 832 12.95 -23.58 -30.20
C HIS A 832 12.89 -23.96 -28.70
N GLY A 833 11.78 -24.55 -28.24
CA GLY A 833 11.65 -25.05 -26.87
C GLY A 833 11.24 -24.02 -25.80
N PHE A 834 11.18 -22.72 -26.11
CA PHE A 834 10.77 -21.65 -25.18
C PHE A 834 9.45 -21.93 -24.45
N ALA A 835 8.43 -22.40 -25.17
CA ALA A 835 7.13 -22.71 -24.60
C ALA A 835 7.21 -23.77 -23.49
N HIS A 836 8.01 -24.82 -23.71
CA HIS A 836 8.24 -25.88 -22.74
C HIS A 836 9.04 -25.38 -21.54
N LYS A 837 10.11 -24.61 -21.79
CA LYS A 837 10.98 -24.05 -20.75
C LYS A 837 10.20 -23.09 -19.84
N LEU A 838 9.50 -22.11 -20.42
CA LEU A 838 8.70 -21.14 -19.69
C LEU A 838 7.61 -21.82 -18.85
N MET A 839 6.87 -22.78 -19.40
CA MET A 839 5.85 -23.52 -18.64
C MET A 839 6.45 -24.34 -17.51
N THR A 840 7.63 -24.95 -17.72
CA THR A 840 8.31 -25.72 -16.67
C THR A 840 8.74 -24.83 -15.52
N SER A 841 9.35 -23.67 -15.82
CA SER A 841 9.72 -22.68 -14.81
C SER A 841 8.49 -22.12 -14.10
N LEU A 842 7.39 -21.87 -14.83
CA LEU A 842 6.13 -21.39 -14.28
C LEU A 842 5.49 -22.41 -13.32
N MET A 843 5.46 -23.70 -13.67
CA MET A 843 4.95 -24.78 -12.81
C MET A 843 5.83 -24.97 -11.57
N ASN A 844 7.15 -24.87 -11.70
CA ASN A 844 8.05 -24.96 -10.54
C ASN A 844 7.81 -23.80 -9.56
N ALA A 845 7.63 -22.58 -10.06
CA ALA A 845 7.30 -21.42 -9.24
C ALA A 845 5.92 -21.55 -8.56
N ALA A 846 4.92 -22.07 -9.27
CA ALA A 846 3.60 -22.36 -8.69
C ALA A 846 3.69 -23.42 -7.57
N ARG A 847 4.47 -24.50 -7.79
CA ARG A 847 4.71 -25.55 -6.78
C ARG A 847 5.43 -25.01 -5.55
N SER A 848 6.47 -24.18 -5.73
CA SER A 848 7.18 -23.57 -4.58
C SER A 848 6.30 -22.64 -3.75
N LYS A 849 5.22 -22.11 -4.35
CA LYS A 849 4.21 -21.30 -3.67
C LYS A 849 3.15 -22.13 -2.95
N GLY A 850 3.15 -23.45 -3.12
CA GLY A 850 2.17 -24.37 -2.53
C GLY A 850 0.89 -24.56 -3.34
N LEU A 851 0.84 -24.08 -4.59
CA LEU A 851 -0.30 -24.36 -5.48
C LEU A 851 -0.31 -25.83 -5.88
N LYS A 852 -1.50 -26.42 -5.95
CA LYS A 852 -1.71 -27.85 -6.19
C LYS A 852 -2.08 -28.16 -7.62
N ILE A 853 -2.79 -27.26 -8.30
CA ILE A 853 -3.29 -27.50 -9.67
C ILE A 853 -3.03 -26.26 -10.52
N ILE A 854 -2.47 -26.47 -11.70
CA ILE A 854 -2.37 -25.46 -12.76
C ILE A 854 -3.35 -25.84 -13.87
N GLN A 855 -4.16 -24.88 -14.32
CA GLN A 855 -5.20 -25.10 -15.32
C GLN A 855 -5.30 -23.96 -16.33
N GLY A 856 -5.95 -24.16 -17.46
CA GLY A 856 -6.16 -23.12 -18.46
C GLY A 856 -7.15 -23.52 -19.53
N GLU A 857 -7.64 -22.52 -20.25
CA GLU A 857 -8.52 -22.69 -21.41
C GLU A 857 -7.70 -22.58 -22.69
N VAL A 858 -7.78 -23.59 -23.55
CA VAL A 858 -7.09 -23.61 -24.85
C VAL A 858 -8.13 -23.79 -25.95
N LEU A 859 -8.11 -22.94 -26.97
CA LEU A 859 -9.00 -23.13 -28.12
C LEU A 859 -8.76 -24.50 -28.77
N SER A 860 -9.85 -25.24 -29.03
CA SER A 860 -9.81 -26.62 -29.53
C SER A 860 -9.12 -26.75 -30.90
N ASN A 861 -9.00 -25.65 -31.66
CA ASN A 861 -8.27 -25.60 -32.93
C ASN A 861 -6.76 -25.27 -32.79
N ASN A 862 -6.27 -24.94 -31.59
CA ASN A 862 -4.86 -24.67 -31.32
C ASN A 862 -4.08 -25.97 -31.05
N HIS A 863 -3.89 -26.76 -32.10
CA HIS A 863 -3.25 -28.08 -32.05
C HIS A 863 -1.81 -28.03 -31.50
N ASN A 864 -1.08 -26.95 -31.75
CA ASN A 864 0.29 -26.78 -31.25
C ASN A 864 0.32 -26.65 -29.72
N MET A 865 -0.58 -25.85 -29.15
CA MET A 865 -0.72 -25.71 -27.69
C MET A 865 -1.18 -27.02 -27.06
N LEU A 866 -2.20 -27.69 -27.63
CA LEU A 866 -2.68 -28.98 -27.09
C LEU A 866 -1.59 -30.07 -27.12
N LYS A 867 -0.78 -30.12 -28.17
CA LYS A 867 0.39 -31.02 -28.24
C LYS A 867 1.43 -30.70 -27.17
N LEU A 868 1.66 -29.42 -26.87
CA LEU A 868 2.53 -29.00 -25.77
C LEU A 868 1.95 -29.43 -24.41
N MET A 869 0.65 -29.22 -24.18
CA MET A 869 -0.05 -29.61 -22.94
C MET A 869 0.06 -31.11 -22.68
N HIS A 870 -0.18 -31.94 -23.69
CA HIS A 870 0.03 -33.38 -23.58
C HIS A 870 1.48 -33.76 -23.26
N LYS A 871 2.47 -33.14 -23.91
CA LYS A 871 3.90 -33.37 -23.61
C LYS A 871 4.26 -32.96 -22.19
N LEU A 872 3.62 -31.92 -21.67
CA LEU A 872 3.77 -31.46 -20.29
C LEU A 872 2.90 -32.25 -19.31
N GLY A 873 2.19 -33.32 -19.73
CA GLY A 873 1.41 -34.17 -18.83
C GLY A 873 0.13 -33.52 -18.30
N PHE A 874 -0.45 -32.56 -19.02
CA PHE A 874 -1.79 -32.05 -18.71
C PHE A 874 -2.87 -33.05 -19.18
N ALA A 875 -3.93 -33.16 -18.38
CA ALA A 875 -5.19 -33.75 -18.82
C ALA A 875 -5.94 -32.71 -19.67
N CYS A 876 -6.57 -33.16 -20.75
CA CYS A 876 -7.29 -32.30 -21.70
C CYS A 876 -8.73 -32.81 -21.85
N HIS A 877 -9.71 -31.96 -21.58
CA HIS A 877 -11.14 -32.27 -21.69
C HIS A 877 -11.84 -31.16 -22.48
N LEU A 878 -12.73 -31.52 -23.40
CA LEU A 878 -13.59 -30.53 -24.06
C LEU A 878 -14.52 -29.89 -23.03
N ASP A 879 -14.67 -28.57 -23.10
CA ASP A 879 -15.63 -27.86 -22.27
C ASP A 879 -17.07 -28.26 -22.67
N GLU A 880 -17.91 -28.51 -21.66
CA GLU A 880 -19.30 -28.95 -21.86
C GLU A 880 -20.23 -27.80 -22.29
N GLU A 881 -19.91 -26.56 -21.91
CA GLU A 881 -20.67 -25.34 -22.23
C GLU A 881 -20.19 -24.72 -23.56
N ASP A 882 -18.88 -24.77 -23.85
CA ASP A 882 -18.30 -24.26 -25.09
C ASP A 882 -17.31 -25.24 -25.74
N ARG A 883 -17.80 -26.04 -26.69
CA ARG A 883 -16.97 -27.03 -27.41
C ARG A 883 -15.84 -26.43 -28.26
N THR A 884 -15.80 -25.11 -28.45
CA THR A 884 -14.66 -24.44 -29.09
C THR A 884 -13.44 -24.31 -28.16
N VAL A 885 -13.62 -24.63 -26.88
CA VAL A 885 -12.58 -24.61 -25.84
C VAL A 885 -12.30 -26.03 -25.32
N THR A 886 -11.02 -26.29 -25.05
CA THR A 886 -10.52 -27.46 -24.33
C THR A 886 -9.92 -27.00 -23.01
N LEU A 887 -10.49 -27.49 -21.90
CA LEU A 887 -9.97 -27.30 -20.56
C LEU A 887 -8.75 -28.20 -20.36
N VAL A 888 -7.64 -27.61 -19.94
CA VAL A 888 -6.41 -28.35 -19.63
C VAL A 888 -6.05 -28.15 -18.17
N SER A 889 -5.67 -29.23 -17.47
CA SER A 889 -5.25 -29.15 -16.06
C SER A 889 -4.16 -30.16 -15.72
N ARG A 890 -3.35 -29.83 -14.71
CA ARG A 890 -2.27 -30.69 -14.21
C ARG A 890 -2.07 -30.48 -12.71
N GLY A 891 -1.93 -31.58 -11.96
CA GLY A 891 -1.44 -31.54 -10.58
C GLY A 891 0.05 -31.18 -10.53
N LEU A 892 0.39 -30.23 -9.65
CA LEU A 892 1.74 -29.66 -9.52
C LEU A 892 2.67 -30.50 -8.67
#